data_AF-A0A356QMW5-F1
#
_entry.id   AF-A0A356QMW5-F1
#
_cell.length_a   1.000
_cell.length_b   1.000
_cell.length_c   1.000
_cell.angle_alpha   90.00
_cell.angle_beta   90.00
_cell.angle_gamma   90.00
#
_symmetry.space_group_name_H-M   'P 1'
#
loop_
_entity.id
_entity.type
_entity.pdbx_description
1 polymer ?
#
loop_
_entity_poly.entity_id
_entity_poly.type
_entity_poly.pdbx_seq_one_letter_code
_entity_poly.pdbx_strand_id
1 'polypeptide(L)'
;GPDLSGIGPKVASQPSGVRWLYSWLRNPAAYHPRTIMPNVLLEPVTHEDGSVSDPAADAVAYLLQSTEGWKPEDIPAATMSSDEIAALEELATLYLEGRFPVQKASAVLRDGLPEGTTILGDEEVFVGLAAAERNEVLLNYVGKKTIGKLACYSCHDIPGFEDAKPAGAALADWGRKDPSRIAFEQVVQFVMKDLSHGGHHDDPHKGMMSSHASHAGAEVEPVDTAHGENMHGVREAGVAEDDVFATELAYGVGEEEHHISPESLDPDTGYFLEKLLGHEREGFLWQKLRRPRSYDYKKVENKSYNERYRMPQFPFDAKQREKVMTFVLGLVADPPASEFVYSPTPREKARLDGLVVAERFNCSGCHTLQMDRWDLAYEPETMGEPPGFNDYPFFKGHFSPEQVRDSLKVDTAGRRRTSLVGMPILDPETGIPQLVDEDGIPVEPDEEDVIFHRPVALWKDALVDGEARLVGGPNVFIPEDAIQAGKHYPAKGGDLARLLFPVVIEDEKAINPNVKPSDAWGWLPPPLVGEGKKVQSPWLHKFFLNPHPIRPAAVLRMPKFNLQSSQAAALVDYFSVVDGAEYPYVYDPRLDESAVDIAEQQHPGHLDGAMRIVTNNNYCVKCHLVGDYAPPGNPKALAPQLERVHERLRPDYVHGWIANPKRYLPYTGMPVNIPYDKPVSQDLYVGDSEQQLGALTDLLMHYDEFTKRQFSLEPYLPQVASPPAEEQAGEGPAEQNPEAPRASEEQAKAVDPSPDDITAVSGSGDSVDARNSVTTKLPIGSVKAYRTVTQVESPL
;
A
#
# COMPACT_ATOMS: atom_id res chain seq x y z
N GLY A 1 7.22 7.99 -4.23
CA GLY A 1 6.43 7.50 -5.39
C GLY A 1 7.03 6.22 -5.94
N PRO A 2 6.43 5.60 -6.97
CA PRO A 2 7.04 4.47 -7.68
C PRO A 2 8.36 4.90 -8.35
N ASP A 3 9.28 3.96 -8.49
CA ASP A 3 10.47 4.14 -9.33
C ASP A 3 10.02 4.21 -10.80
N LEU A 4 10.23 5.37 -11.42
CA LEU A 4 9.87 5.62 -12.82
C LEU A 4 11.01 5.25 -13.79
N SER A 5 12.16 4.80 -13.28
CA SER A 5 13.22 4.27 -14.13
C SER A 5 12.72 3.06 -14.92
N GLY A 6 12.96 3.09 -16.24
CA GLY A 6 12.51 2.04 -17.14
C GLY A 6 10.99 2.02 -17.39
N ILE A 7 10.28 3.12 -17.10
CA ILE A 7 8.85 3.22 -17.42
C ILE A 7 8.61 3.21 -18.95
N GLY A 8 9.56 3.73 -19.74
CA GLY A 8 9.46 3.80 -21.19
C GLY A 8 9.23 2.43 -21.84
N PRO A 9 10.14 1.45 -21.68
CA PRO A 9 9.95 0.09 -22.20
C PRO A 9 8.67 -0.59 -21.72
N LYS A 10 8.32 -0.41 -20.43
CA LYS A 10 7.10 -1.00 -19.85
C LYS A 10 5.85 -0.50 -20.57
N VAL A 11 5.76 0.82 -20.75
CA VAL A 11 4.61 1.48 -21.35
C VAL A 11 4.59 1.29 -22.86
N ALA A 12 5.73 1.43 -23.54
CA ALA A 12 5.84 1.28 -24.99
C ALA A 12 5.56 -0.16 -25.47
N SER A 13 5.77 -1.16 -24.61
CA SER A 13 5.43 -2.56 -24.93
C SER A 13 3.92 -2.83 -25.07
N GLN A 14 3.09 -1.90 -24.60
CA GLN A 14 1.63 -2.02 -24.61
C GLN A 14 1.00 -1.16 -25.71
N PRO A 15 0.04 -1.67 -26.52
CA PRO A 15 -0.57 -0.93 -27.62
C PRO A 15 -1.17 0.43 -27.25
N SER A 16 -1.71 0.54 -26.02
CA SER A 16 -2.30 1.78 -25.49
C SER A 16 -1.47 2.45 -24.40
N GLY A 17 -0.24 1.99 -24.16
CA GLY A 17 0.55 2.44 -23.01
C GLY A 17 0.85 3.94 -23.06
N VAL A 18 1.27 4.48 -24.20
CA VAL A 18 1.59 5.92 -24.33
C VAL A 18 0.37 6.79 -24.00
N ARG A 19 -0.81 6.39 -24.52
CA ARG A 19 -2.08 7.07 -24.24
C ARG A 19 -2.46 6.94 -22.78
N TRP A 20 -2.26 5.77 -22.18
CA TRP A 20 -2.47 5.54 -20.75
C TRP A 20 -1.58 6.46 -19.89
N LEU A 21 -0.29 6.57 -20.20
CA LEU A 21 0.64 7.40 -19.41
C LEU A 21 0.25 8.89 -19.49
N TYR A 22 -0.12 9.37 -20.68
CA TYR A 22 -0.63 10.73 -20.89
C TYR A 22 -1.87 11.02 -20.05
N SER A 23 -2.87 10.16 -20.14
CA SER A 23 -4.14 10.33 -19.43
C SER A 23 -4.00 10.13 -17.92
N TRP A 24 -3.13 9.23 -17.47
CA TRP A 24 -2.81 9.03 -16.06
C TRP A 24 -2.12 10.27 -15.46
N LEU A 25 -1.15 10.88 -16.15
CA LEU A 25 -0.50 12.11 -15.67
C LEU A 25 -1.49 13.27 -15.50
N ARG A 26 -2.53 13.33 -16.34
CA ARG A 26 -3.57 14.36 -16.27
C ARG A 26 -4.66 14.06 -15.24
N ASN A 27 -5.01 12.79 -15.04
CA ASN A 27 -6.03 12.40 -14.07
C ASN A 27 -5.74 11.01 -13.46
N PRO A 28 -4.84 10.93 -12.48
CA PRO A 28 -4.49 9.66 -11.84
C PRO A 28 -5.70 8.97 -11.17
N ALA A 29 -6.63 9.77 -10.64
CA ALA A 29 -7.80 9.30 -9.91
C ALA A 29 -8.82 8.57 -10.80
N ALA A 30 -8.84 8.86 -12.10
CA ALA A 30 -9.66 8.11 -13.07
C ALA A 30 -9.24 6.64 -13.19
N TYR A 31 -7.97 6.33 -12.91
CA TYR A 31 -7.43 4.97 -12.97
C TYR A 31 -7.40 4.27 -11.62
N HIS A 32 -7.26 5.04 -10.54
CA HIS A 32 -7.22 4.49 -9.19
C HIS A 32 -7.88 5.45 -8.20
N PRO A 33 -9.16 5.24 -7.84
CA PRO A 33 -9.93 6.18 -7.00
C PRO A 33 -9.30 6.47 -5.64
N ARG A 34 -8.55 5.51 -5.07
CA ARG A 34 -7.83 5.69 -3.80
C ARG A 34 -6.42 6.27 -3.95
N THR A 35 -6.05 6.76 -5.14
CA THR A 35 -4.71 7.33 -5.36
C THR A 35 -4.54 8.60 -4.54
N ILE A 36 -3.37 8.72 -3.92
CA ILE A 36 -2.95 9.98 -3.28
C ILE A 36 -2.25 10.92 -4.26
N MET A 37 -1.93 10.44 -5.48
CA MET A 37 -1.33 11.28 -6.51
C MET A 37 -2.36 12.33 -6.94
N PRO A 38 -2.11 13.62 -6.72
CA PRO A 38 -3.06 14.65 -7.09
C PRO A 38 -3.04 14.90 -8.60
N ASN A 39 -4.07 15.55 -9.10
CA ASN A 39 -4.02 16.16 -10.43
C ASN A 39 -3.07 17.36 -10.35
N VAL A 40 -1.91 17.25 -11.01
CA VAL A 40 -0.86 18.28 -11.09
C VAL A 40 -1.18 19.39 -12.10
N LEU A 41 -2.36 19.34 -12.73
CA LEU A 41 -2.93 20.37 -13.58
C LEU A 41 -2.06 20.67 -14.82
N LEU A 42 -1.54 19.60 -15.44
CA LEU A 42 -0.80 19.62 -16.72
C LEU A 42 -1.79 19.76 -17.89
N GLU A 43 -2.41 20.92 -17.99
CA GLU A 43 -3.36 21.25 -19.05
C GLU A 43 -2.64 21.89 -20.24
N PRO A 44 -3.05 21.57 -21.48
CA PRO A 44 -2.54 22.28 -22.65
C PRO A 44 -2.83 23.79 -22.54
N VAL A 45 -1.83 24.61 -22.86
CA VAL A 45 -1.92 26.06 -22.87
C VAL A 45 -1.81 26.54 -24.31
N THR A 46 -2.84 27.22 -24.80
CA THR A 46 -2.78 27.94 -26.08
C THR A 46 -2.20 29.33 -25.86
N HIS A 47 -1.15 29.66 -26.60
CA HIS A 47 -0.51 30.97 -26.61
C HIS A 47 -1.23 31.94 -27.56
N GLU A 48 -0.94 33.23 -27.45
CA GLU A 48 -1.57 34.28 -28.27
C GLU A 48 -1.32 34.10 -29.78
N ASP A 49 -0.22 33.46 -30.16
CA ASP A 49 0.13 33.13 -31.54
C ASP A 49 -0.58 31.87 -32.07
N GLY A 50 -1.42 31.22 -31.25
CA GLY A 50 -2.14 30.00 -31.58
C GLY A 50 -1.35 28.71 -31.39
N SER A 51 -0.07 28.78 -30.99
CA SER A 51 0.70 27.61 -30.60
C SER A 51 0.17 26.99 -29.30
N VAL A 52 0.38 25.68 -29.12
CA VAL A 52 -0.08 24.95 -27.93
C VAL A 52 1.09 24.27 -27.26
N SER A 53 1.32 24.58 -25.98
CA SER A 53 2.22 23.83 -25.11
C SER A 53 1.41 22.79 -24.34
N ASP A 54 1.80 21.51 -24.40
CA ASP A 54 1.17 20.42 -23.63
C ASP A 54 2.18 19.78 -22.68
N PRO A 55 2.25 20.26 -21.42
CA PRO A 55 3.19 19.74 -20.43
C PRO A 55 3.03 18.24 -20.12
N ALA A 56 1.83 17.69 -20.29
CA ALA A 56 1.61 16.26 -20.09
C ALA A 56 2.21 15.45 -21.24
N ALA A 57 2.07 15.92 -22.49
CA ALA A 57 2.70 15.29 -23.65
C ALA A 57 4.23 15.36 -23.57
N ASP A 58 4.78 16.50 -23.16
CA ASP A 58 6.23 16.67 -22.98
C ASP A 58 6.78 15.72 -21.91
N ALA A 59 6.09 15.61 -20.78
CA ALA A 59 6.46 14.66 -19.73
C ALA A 59 6.39 13.21 -20.20
N VAL A 60 5.37 12.83 -20.98
CA VAL A 60 5.27 11.50 -21.60
C VAL A 60 6.46 11.24 -22.52
N ALA A 61 6.77 12.18 -23.42
CA ALA A 61 7.88 12.05 -24.35
C ALA A 61 9.21 11.85 -23.61
N TYR A 62 9.44 12.59 -22.53
CA TYR A 62 10.60 12.42 -21.66
C TYR A 62 10.61 11.05 -20.96
N LEU A 63 9.50 10.64 -20.34
CA LEU A 63 9.41 9.37 -19.62
C LEU A 63 9.58 8.15 -20.55
N LEU A 64 9.18 8.26 -21.81
CA LEU A 64 9.40 7.22 -22.82
C LEU A 64 10.88 7.01 -23.15
N GLN A 65 11.74 7.99 -22.89
CA GLN A 65 13.20 7.86 -23.03
C GLN A 65 13.83 7.12 -21.84
N SER A 66 13.10 6.87 -20.75
CA SER A 66 13.60 6.14 -19.59
C SER A 66 13.66 4.64 -19.87
N THR A 67 14.86 4.10 -20.11
CA THR A 67 15.12 2.69 -20.48
C THR A 67 15.81 1.90 -19.35
N GLU A 68 15.83 0.57 -19.46
CA GLU A 68 16.59 -0.28 -18.53
C GLU A 68 18.10 0.00 -18.64
N GLY A 69 18.75 0.19 -17.50
CA GLY A 69 20.17 0.55 -17.46
C GLY A 69 20.45 2.05 -17.62
N TRP A 70 19.42 2.91 -17.56
CA TRP A 70 19.62 4.36 -17.47
C TRP A 70 20.57 4.69 -16.34
N LYS A 71 21.75 5.17 -16.71
CA LYS A 71 22.66 5.89 -15.83
C LYS A 71 22.59 7.34 -16.28
N PRO A 72 22.75 8.32 -15.38
CA PRO A 72 23.25 9.61 -15.83
C PRO A 72 24.61 9.34 -16.44
N GLU A 73 24.67 9.14 -17.76
CA GLU A 73 25.88 9.42 -18.50
C GLU A 73 26.14 10.93 -18.30
N ASP A 74 27.42 11.33 -18.28
CA ASP A 74 27.80 12.75 -18.22
C ASP A 74 26.81 13.53 -19.08
N ILE A 75 26.09 14.48 -18.46
CA ILE A 75 25.04 15.30 -19.09
C ILE A 75 25.52 15.54 -20.51
N PRO A 76 24.84 15.00 -21.53
CA PRO A 76 25.47 14.86 -22.82
C PRO A 76 26.01 16.24 -23.17
N ALA A 77 27.30 16.30 -23.51
CA ALA A 77 27.82 17.37 -24.36
C ALA A 77 27.15 17.24 -25.73
N ALA A 78 25.83 17.11 -25.77
CA ALA A 78 25.02 17.39 -26.92
C ALA A 78 25.37 18.84 -27.21
N THR A 79 26.03 19.03 -28.35
CA THR A 79 26.09 20.32 -29.00
C THR A 79 24.66 20.81 -29.12
N MET A 80 24.21 21.56 -28.10
CA MET A 80 22.89 22.18 -28.10
C MET A 80 22.84 23.06 -29.33
N SER A 81 21.75 22.96 -30.07
CA SER A 81 21.47 23.89 -31.15
C SER A 81 21.43 25.32 -30.61
N SER A 82 21.61 26.30 -31.50
CA SER A 82 21.46 27.71 -31.15
C SER A 82 20.13 28.00 -30.45
N ASP A 83 19.08 27.30 -30.87
CA ASP A 83 17.72 27.53 -30.41
C ASP A 83 17.51 26.95 -29.01
N GLU A 84 18.09 25.77 -28.73
CA GLU A 84 18.08 25.18 -27.38
C GLU A 84 18.89 26.01 -26.37
N ILE A 85 20.02 26.58 -26.79
CA ILE A 85 20.82 27.47 -25.95
C ILE A 85 20.02 28.74 -25.64
N ALA A 86 19.37 29.34 -26.65
CA ALA A 86 18.53 30.51 -26.45
C ALA A 86 17.38 30.22 -25.48
N ALA A 87 16.66 29.11 -25.67
CA ALA A 87 15.59 28.70 -24.78
C ALA A 87 16.07 28.46 -23.34
N LEU A 88 17.25 27.84 -23.17
CA LEU A 88 17.85 27.62 -21.85
C LEU A 88 18.21 28.96 -21.15
N GLU A 89 18.74 29.92 -21.90
CA GLU A 89 19.04 31.27 -21.40
C GLU A 89 17.78 32.03 -21.00
N GLU A 90 16.71 31.93 -21.78
CA GLU A 90 15.40 32.52 -21.46
C GLU A 90 14.83 31.93 -20.16
N LEU A 91 14.86 30.60 -20.01
CA LEU A 91 14.42 29.92 -18.79
C LEU A 91 15.26 30.30 -17.57
N ALA A 92 16.58 30.38 -17.72
CA ALA A 92 17.47 30.79 -16.64
C ALA A 92 17.22 32.24 -16.23
N THR A 93 16.99 33.13 -17.20
CA THR A 93 16.64 34.54 -16.97
C THR A 93 15.34 34.64 -16.18
N LEU A 94 14.30 33.91 -16.59
CA LEU A 94 13.00 33.87 -15.92
C LEU A 94 13.12 33.53 -14.42
N TYR A 95 14.02 32.61 -14.05
CA TYR A 95 14.25 32.27 -12.64
C TYR A 95 15.12 33.30 -11.91
N LEU A 96 16.15 33.85 -12.58
CA LEU A 96 17.02 34.88 -12.00
C LEU A 96 16.29 36.20 -11.73
N GLU A 97 15.30 36.56 -12.54
CA GLU A 97 14.48 37.77 -12.34
C GLU A 97 13.66 37.74 -11.04
N GLY A 98 13.35 36.54 -10.53
CA GLY A 98 12.74 36.40 -9.21
C GLY A 98 13.66 36.81 -8.05
N ARG A 99 14.97 36.93 -8.30
CA ARG A 99 16.00 37.23 -7.29
C ARG A 99 16.75 38.54 -7.56
N PHE A 100 16.93 38.91 -8.83
CA PHE A 100 17.69 40.07 -9.25
C PHE A 100 16.87 40.94 -10.21
N PRO A 101 17.08 42.27 -10.23
CA PRO A 101 16.56 43.11 -11.31
C PRO A 101 17.04 42.60 -12.67
N VAL A 102 16.22 42.73 -13.72
CA VAL A 102 16.49 42.24 -15.09
C VAL A 102 17.93 42.51 -15.55
N GLN A 103 18.42 43.74 -15.39
CA GLN A 103 19.79 44.12 -15.79
C GLN A 103 20.88 43.31 -15.08
N LYS A 104 20.66 43.01 -13.79
CA LYS A 104 21.58 42.20 -12.99
C LYS A 104 21.41 40.71 -13.29
N ALA A 105 20.18 40.23 -13.54
CA ALA A 105 19.94 38.87 -13.99
C ALA A 105 20.68 38.59 -15.31
N SER A 106 20.58 39.48 -16.30
CA SER A 106 21.31 39.38 -17.57
C SER A 106 22.83 39.44 -17.37
N ALA A 107 23.33 40.28 -16.46
CA ALA A 107 24.75 40.34 -16.14
C ALA A 107 25.26 39.04 -15.49
N VAL A 108 24.50 38.46 -14.55
CA VAL A 108 24.83 37.18 -13.91
C VAL A 108 24.82 36.04 -14.94
N LEU A 109 23.85 36.03 -15.85
CA LEU A 109 23.76 35.01 -16.90
C LEU A 109 24.93 35.08 -17.91
N ARG A 110 25.40 36.30 -18.21
CA ARG A 110 26.48 36.55 -19.17
C ARG A 110 27.87 36.35 -18.54
N ASP A 111 28.10 36.93 -17.38
CA ASP A 111 29.43 37.10 -16.79
C ASP A 111 29.65 36.25 -15.53
N GLY A 112 28.61 35.57 -15.03
CA GLY A 112 28.64 34.89 -13.74
C GLY A 112 28.66 35.86 -12.55
N LEU A 113 28.94 35.32 -11.38
CA LEU A 113 29.17 36.08 -10.15
C LEU A 113 30.66 36.05 -9.78
N PRO A 114 31.22 37.18 -9.27
CA PRO A 114 32.61 37.23 -8.84
C PRO A 114 32.92 36.20 -7.75
N GLU A 115 34.13 35.63 -7.77
CA GLU A 115 34.62 34.80 -6.67
C GLU A 115 34.56 35.54 -5.32
N GLY A 116 34.17 34.85 -4.26
CA GLY A 116 33.96 35.43 -2.93
C GLY A 116 32.61 36.12 -2.73
N THR A 117 31.73 36.13 -3.73
CA THR A 117 30.33 36.56 -3.55
C THR A 117 29.61 35.59 -2.61
N THR A 118 29.18 36.08 -1.45
CA THR A 118 28.34 35.29 -0.54
C THR A 118 26.88 35.35 -0.99
N ILE A 119 26.37 34.25 -1.54
CA ILE A 119 24.95 34.05 -1.84
C ILE A 119 24.42 32.89 -1.01
N LEU A 120 23.18 33.03 -0.56
CA LEU A 120 22.42 31.96 0.07
C LEU A 120 21.32 31.53 -0.92
N GLY A 121 21.50 30.40 -1.59
CA GLY A 121 20.54 29.88 -2.58
C GLY A 121 21.22 29.21 -3.77
N ASP A 122 20.40 28.68 -4.70
CA ASP A 122 20.91 27.94 -5.86
C ASP A 122 21.69 28.81 -6.85
N GLU A 123 21.64 30.14 -6.72
CA GLU A 123 22.42 31.05 -7.57
C GLU A 123 23.93 31.01 -7.25
N GLU A 124 24.35 30.30 -6.20
CA GLU A 124 25.76 30.02 -5.90
C GLU A 124 26.48 29.33 -7.06
N VAL A 125 25.75 28.56 -7.88
CA VAL A 125 26.32 27.88 -9.07
C VAL A 125 26.89 28.85 -10.11
N PHE A 126 26.54 30.14 -10.05
CA PHE A 126 27.09 31.17 -10.93
C PHE A 126 28.42 31.76 -10.42
N VAL A 127 28.86 31.46 -9.20
CA VAL A 127 30.10 31.99 -8.62
C VAL A 127 31.31 31.34 -9.30
N GLY A 128 32.19 32.16 -9.89
CA GLY A 128 33.39 31.66 -10.58
C GLY A 128 33.10 30.96 -11.91
N LEU A 129 31.93 31.21 -12.52
CA LEU A 129 31.49 30.55 -13.75
C LEU A 129 32.50 30.72 -14.90
N ALA A 130 33.03 29.60 -15.42
CA ALA A 130 33.86 29.58 -16.62
C ALA A 130 32.99 29.40 -17.88
N ALA A 131 33.38 30.05 -18.98
CA ALA A 131 32.63 30.01 -20.25
C ALA A 131 32.46 28.58 -20.83
N ALA A 132 33.39 27.67 -20.54
CA ALA A 132 33.36 26.29 -21.05
C ALA A 132 32.33 25.39 -20.34
N GLU A 133 31.88 25.76 -19.14
CA GLU A 133 30.95 24.97 -18.31
C GLU A 133 29.55 25.60 -18.22
N ARG A 134 29.33 26.71 -18.96
CA ARG A 134 28.13 27.55 -18.84
C ARG A 134 26.83 26.79 -19.11
N ASN A 135 26.75 26.02 -20.18
CA ASN A 135 25.52 25.31 -20.54
C ASN A 135 25.15 24.26 -19.49
N GLU A 136 26.14 23.55 -18.94
CA GLU A 136 25.92 22.57 -17.89
C GLU A 136 25.40 23.22 -16.61
N VAL A 137 26.01 24.33 -16.19
CA VAL A 137 25.55 25.12 -15.04
C VAL A 137 24.13 25.63 -15.24
N LEU A 138 23.80 26.14 -16.43
CA LEU A 138 22.46 26.60 -16.75
C LEU A 138 21.45 25.46 -16.75
N LEU A 139 21.77 24.31 -17.33
CA LEU A 139 20.91 23.12 -17.31
C LEU A 139 20.64 22.66 -15.87
N ASN A 140 21.68 22.58 -15.04
CA ASN A 140 21.56 22.21 -13.63
C ASN A 140 20.71 23.24 -12.86
N TYR A 141 20.99 24.53 -13.04
CA TYR A 141 20.24 25.61 -12.41
C TYR A 141 18.75 25.59 -12.80
N VAL A 142 18.44 25.55 -14.10
CA VAL A 142 17.06 25.52 -14.61
C VAL A 142 16.34 24.24 -14.18
N GLY A 143 17.02 23.09 -14.24
CA GLY A 143 16.49 21.81 -13.75
C GLY A 143 16.16 21.86 -12.26
N LYS A 144 17.11 22.29 -11.42
CA LYS A 144 16.94 22.42 -9.97
C LYS A 144 15.83 23.43 -9.63
N LYS A 145 15.78 24.58 -10.30
CA LYS A 145 14.70 25.56 -10.11
C LYS A 145 13.34 25.03 -10.52
N THR A 146 13.26 24.23 -11.58
CA THR A 146 12.00 23.63 -12.05
C THR A 146 11.50 22.54 -11.08
N ILE A 147 12.38 21.66 -10.60
CA ILE A 147 12.05 20.69 -9.54
C ILE A 147 11.62 21.42 -8.26
N GLY A 148 12.36 22.47 -7.88
CA GLY A 148 12.06 23.35 -6.76
C GLY A 148 10.68 24.00 -6.89
N LYS A 149 10.36 24.50 -8.08
CA LYS A 149 9.13 25.21 -8.43
C LYS A 149 7.88 24.34 -8.27
N LEU A 150 7.94 23.14 -8.82
CA LEU A 150 6.87 22.14 -8.80
C LEU A 150 6.81 21.36 -7.49
N ALA A 151 7.77 21.61 -6.59
CA ALA A 151 7.86 20.95 -5.29
C ALA A 151 7.94 19.42 -5.39
N CYS A 152 8.55 18.87 -6.45
CA CYS A 152 8.60 17.42 -6.66
C CYS A 152 9.26 16.69 -5.49
N TYR A 153 10.28 17.31 -4.87
CA TYR A 153 11.00 16.81 -3.70
C TYR A 153 10.12 16.70 -2.44
N SER A 154 8.95 17.35 -2.40
CA SER A 154 8.02 17.21 -1.27
C SER A 154 7.28 15.87 -1.26
N CYS A 155 7.19 15.21 -2.42
CA CYS A 155 6.51 13.91 -2.59
C CYS A 155 7.46 12.78 -3.04
N HIS A 156 8.65 13.12 -3.56
CA HIS A 156 9.66 12.20 -4.06
C HIS A 156 11.00 12.44 -3.36
N ASP A 157 11.74 11.37 -3.13
CA ASP A 157 13.14 11.47 -2.68
C ASP A 157 14.00 11.82 -3.89
N ILE A 158 14.63 13.00 -3.88
CA ILE A 158 15.43 13.54 -4.98
C ILE A 158 16.78 13.97 -4.41
N PRO A 159 17.89 13.31 -4.76
CA PRO A 159 19.21 13.69 -4.29
C PRO A 159 19.54 15.16 -4.60
N GLY A 160 20.11 15.88 -3.62
CA GLY A 160 20.43 17.31 -3.72
C GLY A 160 19.32 18.27 -3.28
N PHE A 161 18.20 17.74 -2.79
CA PHE A 161 17.08 18.50 -2.20
C PHE A 161 16.89 18.23 -0.70
N GLU A 162 17.85 17.61 -0.03
CA GLU A 162 17.77 17.24 1.39
C GLU A 162 17.58 18.46 2.31
N ASP A 163 18.18 19.60 1.94
CA ASP A 163 18.07 20.87 2.66
C ASP A 163 16.98 21.80 2.06
N ALA A 164 16.20 21.32 1.10
CA ALA A 164 15.17 22.13 0.47
C ALA A 164 14.05 22.47 1.47
N LYS A 165 13.62 23.73 1.46
CA LYS A 165 12.50 24.17 2.32
C LYS A 165 11.23 23.42 1.92
N PRO A 166 10.38 23.00 2.88
CA PRO A 166 9.09 22.40 2.56
C PRO A 166 8.26 23.26 1.62
N ALA A 167 7.51 22.61 0.74
CA ALA A 167 6.66 23.29 -0.22
C ALA A 167 5.44 23.92 0.47
N GLY A 168 5.17 25.18 0.12
CA GLY A 168 4.04 25.93 0.67
C GLY A 168 4.36 26.67 1.97
N ALA A 169 3.38 27.43 2.45
CA ALA A 169 3.49 28.10 3.74
C ALA A 169 3.30 27.08 4.88
N ALA A 170 4.05 27.24 5.97
CA ALA A 170 3.82 26.45 7.18
C ALA A 170 2.36 26.62 7.63
N LEU A 171 1.70 25.49 7.92
CA LEU A 171 0.32 25.45 8.41
C LEU A 171 0.24 25.51 9.94
N ALA A 172 1.37 25.59 10.64
CA ALA A 172 1.40 25.84 12.07
C ALA A 172 0.67 27.17 12.37
N ASP A 173 -0.21 27.16 13.37
CA ASP A 173 -1.07 28.29 13.74
C ASP A 173 -2.02 28.79 12.64
N TRP A 174 -2.28 27.99 11.58
CA TRP A 174 -3.21 28.39 10.54
C TRP A 174 -4.62 28.64 11.11
N GLY A 175 -5.03 27.85 12.11
CA GLY A 175 -6.27 28.05 12.87
C GLY A 175 -6.39 29.39 13.60
N ARG A 176 -5.32 30.17 13.71
CA ARG A 176 -5.28 31.53 14.29
C ARG A 176 -4.97 32.61 13.25
N LYS A 177 -4.76 32.24 11.98
CA LYS A 177 -4.43 33.21 10.94
C LYS A 177 -5.58 34.21 10.80
N ASP A 178 -5.25 35.49 10.93
CA ASP A 178 -6.22 36.57 10.72
C ASP A 178 -6.70 36.54 9.26
N PRO A 179 -8.02 36.58 8.98
CA PRO A 179 -8.53 36.52 7.62
C PRO A 179 -8.04 37.65 6.71
N SER A 180 -7.68 38.82 7.26
CA SER A 180 -7.06 39.92 6.49
C SER A 180 -5.69 39.57 5.90
N ARG A 181 -5.03 38.52 6.42
CA ARG A 181 -3.76 38.01 5.92
C ARG A 181 -3.93 36.88 4.89
N ILE A 182 -5.14 36.66 4.41
CA ILE A 182 -5.50 35.65 3.42
C ILE A 182 -5.91 36.37 2.13
N ALA A 183 -5.27 36.01 1.02
CA ALA A 183 -5.59 36.58 -0.28
C ALA A 183 -6.75 35.80 -0.92
N PHE A 184 -7.96 36.37 -0.88
CA PHE A 184 -9.15 35.80 -1.52
C PHE A 184 -9.23 36.07 -3.02
N GLU A 185 -8.49 37.06 -3.52
CA GLU A 185 -8.47 37.46 -4.94
C GLU A 185 -9.91 37.67 -5.48
N GLN A 186 -10.23 37.13 -6.67
CA GLN A 186 -11.58 37.19 -7.27
C GLN A 186 -12.34 35.86 -7.12
N VAL A 187 -11.99 35.05 -6.11
CA VAL A 187 -12.54 33.69 -5.97
C VAL A 187 -14.06 33.69 -5.76
N VAL A 188 -14.60 34.71 -5.08
CA VAL A 188 -16.04 34.85 -4.84
C VAL A 188 -16.79 34.95 -6.17
N GLN A 189 -16.30 35.76 -7.11
CA GLN A 189 -16.90 35.92 -8.44
C GLN A 189 -16.85 34.60 -9.22
N PHE A 190 -15.73 33.87 -9.13
CA PHE A 190 -15.60 32.56 -9.75
C PHE A 190 -16.64 31.57 -9.22
N VAL A 191 -16.77 31.46 -7.89
CA VAL A 191 -17.69 30.50 -7.26
C VAL A 191 -19.14 30.86 -7.56
N MET A 192 -19.51 32.14 -7.48
CA MET A 192 -20.86 32.59 -7.80
C MET A 192 -21.25 32.29 -9.25
N LYS A 193 -20.34 32.53 -10.19
CA LYS A 193 -20.55 32.21 -11.61
C LYS A 193 -20.64 30.69 -11.86
N ASP A 194 -19.79 29.90 -11.22
CA ASP A 194 -19.79 28.44 -11.35
C ASP A 194 -21.10 27.81 -10.85
N LEU A 195 -21.59 28.30 -9.71
CA LEU A 195 -22.84 27.82 -9.13
C LEU A 195 -24.06 28.25 -9.97
N SER A 196 -24.08 29.48 -10.51
CA SER A 196 -25.23 30.04 -11.25
C SER A 196 -25.50 29.33 -12.58
N HIS A 197 -24.50 28.69 -13.16
CA HIS A 197 -24.62 27.94 -14.42
C HIS A 197 -24.92 26.45 -14.23
N GLY A 198 -25.57 26.08 -13.12
CA GLY A 198 -25.93 24.68 -12.84
C GLY A 198 -24.71 23.81 -12.55
N GLY A 199 -23.68 24.37 -11.91
CA GLY A 199 -22.51 23.63 -11.43
C GLY A 199 -22.86 22.66 -10.31
N HIS A 200 -23.64 21.62 -10.60
CA HIS A 200 -23.90 20.53 -9.65
C HIS A 200 -22.61 19.76 -9.34
N HIS A 201 -22.41 19.57 -8.03
CA HIS A 201 -21.55 18.64 -7.29
C HIS A 201 -20.24 18.18 -7.92
N ASP A 202 -19.13 18.49 -7.24
CA ASP A 202 -17.92 17.67 -7.11
C ASP A 202 -17.42 16.89 -8.34
N ASP A 203 -17.65 17.40 -9.55
CA ASP A 203 -17.14 16.77 -10.77
C ASP A 203 -15.64 17.08 -10.90
N PRO A 204 -14.76 16.06 -10.75
CA PRO A 204 -13.31 16.22 -10.93
C PRO A 204 -12.94 16.60 -12.37
N HIS A 205 -13.86 16.50 -13.34
CA HIS A 205 -13.63 16.81 -14.75
C HIS A 205 -13.79 18.30 -15.11
N LYS A 206 -14.38 19.13 -14.24
CA LYS A 206 -14.61 20.57 -14.51
C LYS A 206 -13.42 21.49 -14.18
N GLY A 207 -12.21 20.96 -14.02
CA GLY A 207 -10.97 21.76 -13.89
C GLY A 207 -10.62 22.58 -15.14
N MET A 208 -11.25 22.28 -16.28
CA MET A 208 -11.06 22.95 -17.56
C MET A 208 -11.54 24.40 -17.50
N MET A 209 -10.61 25.35 -17.41
CA MET A 209 -10.86 26.73 -17.82
C MET A 209 -11.31 26.72 -19.28
N SER A 210 -12.60 26.91 -19.53
CA SER A 210 -13.10 27.26 -20.86
C SER A 210 -12.51 28.62 -21.24
N SER A 211 -11.54 28.61 -22.15
CA SER A 211 -11.21 29.80 -22.92
C SER A 211 -12.39 30.13 -23.82
N HIS A 212 -12.78 31.39 -23.84
CA HIS A 212 -13.81 31.92 -24.72
C HIS A 212 -13.48 31.61 -26.19
N ALA A 213 -14.23 30.69 -26.81
CA ALA A 213 -14.38 30.65 -28.26
C ALA A 213 -15.73 31.31 -28.60
N SER A 214 -15.66 32.55 -29.10
CA SER A 214 -16.81 33.28 -29.62
C SER A 214 -17.31 32.66 -30.92
N HIS A 215 -18.60 32.34 -30.95
CA HIS A 215 -19.53 32.15 -32.07
C HIS A 215 -18.99 31.92 -33.49
N ALA A 216 -19.29 30.75 -34.06
CA ALA A 216 -19.63 30.62 -35.48
C ALA A 216 -20.52 29.38 -35.73
N GLY A 217 -21.72 29.63 -36.25
CA GLY A 217 -22.45 28.76 -37.18
C GLY A 217 -23.18 27.53 -36.62
N ALA A 218 -24.43 27.70 -36.20
CA ALA A 218 -25.42 26.63 -36.31
C ALA A 218 -26.61 27.16 -37.12
N GLU A 219 -26.71 26.67 -38.35
CA GLU A 219 -27.87 26.81 -39.23
C GLU A 219 -29.10 26.20 -38.56
N VAL A 220 -30.19 26.97 -38.48
CA VAL A 220 -31.52 26.45 -38.14
C VAL A 220 -32.47 26.92 -39.24
N GLU A 221 -32.94 25.95 -40.02
CA GLU A 221 -34.06 26.10 -40.96
C GLU A 221 -35.40 26.27 -40.21
N PRO A 222 -36.41 26.89 -40.83
CA PRO A 222 -37.34 27.79 -40.15
C PRO A 222 -38.65 27.12 -39.72
N VAL A 223 -39.27 27.67 -38.67
CA VAL A 223 -40.71 27.53 -38.42
C VAL A 223 -41.34 28.91 -38.33
N ASP A 224 -42.43 29.01 -39.09
CA ASP A 224 -43.16 30.19 -39.51
C ASP A 224 -44.11 30.72 -38.42
N THR A 225 -44.26 32.05 -38.38
CA THR A 225 -45.51 32.86 -38.28
C THR A 225 -45.56 34.00 -37.23
N ALA A 226 -45.38 35.21 -37.77
CA ALA A 226 -46.13 36.47 -37.62
C ALA A 226 -46.89 36.84 -36.31
N HIS A 227 -46.52 37.98 -35.71
CA HIS A 227 -47.23 39.28 -35.77
C HIS A 227 -46.86 40.24 -34.61
N GLY A 228 -46.66 41.53 -34.92
CA GLY A 228 -46.84 42.64 -33.96
C GLY A 228 -45.78 43.75 -33.99
N GLU A 229 -46.19 44.95 -34.38
CA GLU A 229 -45.36 46.13 -34.73
C GLU A 229 -45.09 47.14 -33.60
N ASN A 230 -44.11 48.03 -33.86
CA ASN A 230 -43.88 49.41 -33.34
C ASN A 230 -43.26 49.54 -31.92
N MET A 231 -42.35 50.47 -31.59
CA MET A 231 -42.03 51.79 -32.15
C MET A 231 -40.67 52.30 -31.63
N HIS A 232 -39.99 53.14 -32.42
CA HIS A 232 -38.76 53.87 -32.10
C HIS A 232 -38.90 54.91 -30.97
N GLY A 233 -37.81 55.19 -30.24
CA GLY A 233 -37.63 56.44 -29.48
C GLY A 233 -36.31 56.51 -28.70
N VAL A 234 -35.42 57.41 -29.10
CA VAL A 234 -34.06 57.61 -28.57
C VAL A 234 -34.02 58.85 -27.66
N ARG A 235 -33.38 58.68 -26.49
CA ARG A 235 -32.67 59.63 -25.58
C ARG A 235 -33.41 60.84 -24.99
N GLU A 236 -33.24 60.99 -23.67
CA GLU A 236 -32.76 62.26 -23.09
C GLU A 236 -32.01 62.03 -21.76
N ALA A 237 -30.93 62.80 -21.59
CA ALA A 237 -30.01 62.76 -20.46
C ALA A 237 -30.36 63.87 -19.45
N GLY A 238 -30.29 63.55 -18.15
CA GLY A 238 -30.38 64.50 -17.04
C GLY A 238 -29.19 64.34 -16.09
N VAL A 239 -28.47 65.45 -15.90
CA VAL A 239 -27.37 65.72 -14.95
C VAL A 239 -28.01 66.54 -13.81
N ALA A 240 -27.70 66.52 -12.51
CA ALA A 240 -26.83 65.81 -11.58
C ALA A 240 -27.41 66.11 -10.17
N GLU A 241 -26.94 65.44 -9.10
CA GLU A 241 -26.60 66.14 -7.84
C GLU A 241 -25.72 65.25 -6.96
N ASP A 242 -24.61 65.83 -6.49
CA ASP A 242 -23.65 65.25 -5.55
C ASP A 242 -24.31 65.00 -4.20
N ASP A 243 -24.31 63.76 -3.73
CA ASP A 243 -24.50 63.45 -2.30
C ASP A 243 -23.19 62.94 -1.70
N VAL A 244 -22.80 63.60 -0.64
CA VAL A 244 -21.54 63.45 0.07
C VAL A 244 -21.78 62.43 1.17
N PHE A 245 -20.93 61.38 1.22
CA PHE A 245 -20.98 60.15 2.06
C PHE A 245 -21.60 58.90 1.40
N ALA A 246 -20.99 58.41 0.32
CA ALA A 246 -21.19 57.02 -0.13
C ALA A 246 -20.15 56.09 0.53
N THR A 247 -20.60 55.27 1.49
CA THR A 247 -19.88 54.11 2.05
C THR A 247 -19.84 52.90 1.09
N GLU A 248 -20.09 53.12 -0.20
CA GLU A 248 -20.17 52.09 -1.24
C GLU A 248 -18.87 52.05 -2.04
N LEU A 249 -17.85 51.39 -1.50
CA LEU A 249 -16.68 50.97 -2.26
C LEU A 249 -16.78 49.48 -2.60
N ALA A 250 -16.88 49.22 -3.91
CA ALA A 250 -16.40 48.03 -4.63
C ALA A 250 -17.22 46.71 -4.62
N TYR A 251 -18.56 46.76 -4.61
CA TYR A 251 -19.39 45.54 -4.82
C TYR A 251 -20.56 45.71 -5.82
N GLY A 252 -20.40 46.56 -6.84
CA GLY A 252 -21.36 46.63 -7.95
C GLY A 252 -21.26 45.41 -8.86
N VAL A 253 -22.04 44.36 -8.57
CA VAL A 253 -22.32 43.26 -9.49
C VAL A 253 -23.32 43.77 -10.53
N GLY A 254 -22.98 43.69 -11.82
CA GLY A 254 -23.86 44.12 -12.90
C GLY A 254 -25.15 43.31 -12.95
N GLU A 255 -26.27 44.00 -13.16
CA GLU A 255 -27.61 43.46 -13.32
C GLU A 255 -27.70 42.59 -14.58
N GLU A 256 -27.37 41.29 -14.51
CA GLU A 256 -27.87 40.23 -15.42
C GLU A 256 -27.36 38.80 -15.10
N GLU A 257 -26.78 38.53 -13.93
CA GLU A 257 -26.42 37.16 -13.50
C GLU A 257 -27.42 36.62 -12.46
N HIS A 258 -27.93 35.40 -12.66
CA HIS A 258 -28.82 34.72 -11.70
C HIS A 258 -28.21 34.72 -10.28
N HIS A 259 -28.80 35.51 -9.37
CA HIS A 259 -28.33 35.62 -7.99
C HIS A 259 -28.58 34.32 -7.23
N ILE A 260 -27.51 33.57 -6.97
CA ILE A 260 -27.52 32.46 -6.00
C ILE A 260 -27.30 33.02 -4.61
N SER A 261 -28.16 32.62 -3.68
CA SER A 261 -28.03 32.91 -2.25
C SER A 261 -27.53 31.66 -1.51
N PRO A 262 -26.76 31.79 -0.41
CA PRO A 262 -26.37 30.65 0.42
C PRO A 262 -27.56 29.77 0.84
N GLU A 263 -28.72 30.37 1.08
CA GLU A 263 -29.96 29.70 1.50
C GLU A 263 -30.63 28.90 0.36
N SER A 264 -30.28 29.18 -0.89
CA SER A 264 -30.77 28.44 -2.06
C SER A 264 -29.99 27.15 -2.34
N LEU A 265 -28.91 26.90 -1.61
CA LEU A 265 -28.03 25.74 -1.76
C LEU A 265 -28.29 24.70 -0.65
N ASP A 266 -27.67 23.53 -0.78
CA ASP A 266 -27.65 22.57 0.33
C ASP A 266 -26.93 23.17 1.56
N PRO A 267 -27.27 22.76 2.79
CA PRO A 267 -26.76 23.39 4.00
C PRO A 267 -25.24 23.48 4.09
N ASP A 268 -24.52 22.45 3.62
CA ASP A 268 -23.06 22.42 3.69
C ASP A 268 -22.46 23.41 2.68
N THR A 269 -22.91 23.36 1.43
CA THR A 269 -22.44 24.29 0.39
C THR A 269 -22.82 25.74 0.73
N GLY A 270 -24.04 25.96 1.23
CA GLY A 270 -24.52 27.26 1.68
C GLY A 270 -23.64 27.83 2.79
N TYR A 271 -23.35 27.04 3.84
CA TYR A 271 -22.46 27.45 4.92
C TYR A 271 -21.08 27.87 4.40
N PHE A 272 -20.43 27.07 3.56
CA PHE A 272 -19.10 27.43 3.07
C PHE A 272 -19.11 28.61 2.10
N LEU A 273 -20.18 28.79 1.33
CA LEU A 273 -20.36 29.96 0.48
C LEU A 273 -20.53 31.23 1.32
N GLU A 274 -21.35 31.19 2.37
CA GLU A 274 -21.50 32.28 3.33
C GLU A 274 -20.15 32.65 3.95
N LYS A 275 -19.40 31.63 4.42
CA LYS A 275 -18.05 31.82 4.97
C LYS A 275 -17.07 32.40 3.94
N LEU A 276 -17.18 32.01 2.67
CA LEU A 276 -16.33 32.56 1.62
C LEU A 276 -16.68 34.03 1.33
N LEU A 277 -17.96 34.39 1.32
CA LEU A 277 -18.45 35.76 1.16
C LEU A 277 -18.01 36.65 2.33
N GLY A 278 -18.02 36.12 3.55
CA GLY A 278 -17.49 36.77 4.74
C GLY A 278 -15.97 36.89 4.80
N HIS A 279 -15.25 36.41 3.77
CA HIS A 279 -13.79 36.29 3.75
C HIS A 279 -13.26 35.54 4.97
N GLU A 280 -13.95 34.48 5.40
CA GLU A 280 -13.55 33.63 6.51
C GLU A 280 -12.67 32.46 6.05
N ARG A 281 -11.93 31.89 6.99
CA ARG A 281 -10.94 30.84 6.76
C ARG A 281 -11.54 29.55 6.23
N GLU A 282 -12.72 29.22 6.73
CA GLU A 282 -13.51 28.05 6.43
C GLU A 282 -13.87 28.06 4.94
N GLY A 283 -14.40 29.19 4.46
CA GLY A 283 -14.70 29.40 3.04
C GLY A 283 -13.46 29.36 2.18
N PHE A 284 -12.36 30.00 2.63
CA PHE A 284 -11.08 29.94 1.92
C PHE A 284 -10.62 28.49 1.70
N LEU A 285 -10.51 27.71 2.78
CA LEU A 285 -10.03 26.33 2.72
C LEU A 285 -10.94 25.43 1.90
N TRP A 286 -12.26 25.57 2.07
CA TRP A 286 -13.26 24.82 1.31
C TRP A 286 -13.00 24.94 -0.19
N GLN A 287 -12.93 26.18 -0.69
CA GLN A 287 -12.70 26.42 -2.11
C GLN A 287 -11.27 26.07 -2.54
N LYS A 288 -10.27 26.26 -1.65
CA LYS A 288 -8.87 25.94 -1.94
C LYS A 288 -8.65 24.44 -2.13
N LEU A 289 -9.33 23.61 -1.35
CA LEU A 289 -9.29 22.15 -1.46
C LEU A 289 -10.16 21.63 -2.61
N ARG A 290 -11.26 22.31 -2.94
CA ARG A 290 -12.16 21.94 -4.04
C ARG A 290 -11.56 22.26 -5.42
N ARG A 291 -11.12 23.51 -5.62
CA ARG A 291 -10.56 24.01 -6.89
C ARG A 291 -9.44 25.03 -6.65
N PRO A 292 -8.19 24.60 -6.39
CA PRO A 292 -7.11 25.50 -5.98
C PRO A 292 -6.77 26.61 -7.01
N ARG A 293 -6.93 26.33 -8.31
CA ARG A 293 -6.72 27.28 -9.43
C ARG A 293 -7.81 28.34 -9.57
N SER A 294 -8.95 28.21 -8.88
CA SER A 294 -9.98 29.27 -8.89
C SER A 294 -9.49 30.62 -8.36
N TYR A 295 -8.44 30.63 -7.54
CA TYR A 295 -7.80 31.85 -7.04
C TYR A 295 -6.93 32.58 -8.09
N ASP A 296 -6.70 31.99 -9.26
CA ASP A 296 -6.08 32.67 -10.41
C ASP A 296 -7.13 33.25 -11.38
N TYR A 297 -8.43 33.10 -11.09
CA TYR A 297 -9.49 33.61 -11.95
C TYR A 297 -9.31 35.10 -12.27
N LYS A 298 -9.32 35.43 -13.58
CA LYS A 298 -9.09 36.78 -14.14
C LYS A 298 -7.77 37.45 -13.72
N LYS A 299 -6.79 36.67 -13.23
CA LYS A 299 -5.44 37.15 -12.87
C LYS A 299 -4.37 36.64 -13.82
N VAL A 300 -4.68 35.62 -14.63
CA VAL A 300 -3.72 34.93 -15.51
C VAL A 300 -3.13 35.84 -16.60
N GLU A 301 -3.85 36.87 -17.02
CA GLU A 301 -3.39 37.89 -17.98
C GLU A 301 -2.26 38.78 -17.40
N ASN A 302 -2.18 38.90 -16.08
CA ASN A 302 -1.20 39.75 -15.38
C ASN A 302 -0.22 38.96 -14.49
N LYS A 303 -0.23 37.62 -14.57
CA LYS A 303 0.65 36.73 -13.81
C LYS A 303 1.57 35.98 -14.76
N SER A 304 2.87 36.14 -14.58
CA SER A 304 3.87 35.32 -15.27
C SER A 304 3.70 33.83 -14.92
N TYR A 305 4.30 32.94 -15.71
CA TYR A 305 4.30 31.49 -15.43
C TYR A 305 4.69 31.17 -13.98
N ASN A 306 5.62 31.96 -13.41
CA ASN A 306 6.10 31.78 -12.05
C ASN A 306 5.16 32.31 -10.95
N GLU A 307 4.09 33.01 -11.26
CA GLU A 307 3.20 33.61 -10.25
C GLU A 307 1.85 32.88 -10.12
N ARG A 308 1.59 31.91 -11.00
CA ARG A 308 0.40 31.07 -10.97
C ARG A 308 0.39 30.14 -9.73
N TYR A 309 -0.80 29.84 -9.21
CA TYR A 309 -0.97 28.90 -8.10
C TYR A 309 -0.54 27.49 -8.52
N ARG A 310 0.23 26.85 -7.63
CA ARG A 310 0.88 25.56 -7.86
C ARG A 310 0.27 24.42 -7.07
N MET A 311 -0.70 24.71 -6.20
CA MET A 311 -1.35 23.68 -5.39
C MET A 311 -2.07 22.72 -6.34
N PRO A 312 -1.69 21.44 -6.35
CA PRO A 312 -2.36 20.46 -7.20
C PRO A 312 -3.75 20.16 -6.62
N GLN A 313 -4.63 19.59 -7.43
CA GLN A 313 -5.97 19.22 -6.99
C GLN A 313 -5.95 17.79 -6.47
N PHE A 314 -6.09 17.64 -5.15
CA PHE A 314 -6.21 16.33 -4.51
C PHE A 314 -7.62 15.78 -4.71
N PRO A 315 -7.78 14.46 -4.93
CA PRO A 315 -9.07 13.83 -5.18
C PRO A 315 -9.86 13.61 -3.88
N PHE A 316 -10.01 14.65 -3.06
CA PHE A 316 -10.75 14.56 -1.80
C PHE A 316 -12.25 14.65 -2.05
N ASP A 317 -13.01 13.72 -1.47
CA ASP A 317 -14.46 13.85 -1.33
C ASP A 317 -14.82 14.95 -0.31
N ALA A 318 -16.10 15.33 -0.23
CA ALA A 318 -16.57 16.37 0.67
C ALA A 318 -16.20 16.12 2.15
N LYS A 319 -16.35 14.87 2.63
CA LYS A 319 -16.04 14.49 4.02
C LYS A 319 -14.53 14.50 4.28
N GLN A 320 -13.73 14.09 3.31
CA GLN A 320 -12.27 14.16 3.38
C GLN A 320 -11.80 15.61 3.41
N ARG A 321 -12.35 16.48 2.57
CA ARG A 321 -12.05 17.93 2.61
C ARG A 321 -12.39 18.50 3.97
N GLU A 322 -13.57 18.22 4.50
CA GLU A 322 -13.99 18.68 5.83
C GLU A 322 -13.04 18.19 6.94
N LYS A 323 -12.60 16.92 6.91
CA LYS A 323 -11.59 16.41 7.85
C LYS A 323 -10.26 17.15 7.75
N VAL A 324 -9.78 17.39 6.53
CA VAL A 324 -8.54 18.16 6.30
C VAL A 324 -8.73 19.60 6.79
N MET A 325 -9.86 20.24 6.49
CA MET A 325 -10.19 21.58 6.96
C MET A 325 -10.21 21.63 8.49
N THR A 326 -10.88 20.68 9.13
CA THR A 326 -10.95 20.56 10.59
C THR A 326 -9.57 20.42 11.19
N PHE A 327 -8.72 19.58 10.61
CA PHE A 327 -7.33 19.44 11.03
C PHE A 327 -6.57 20.77 10.89
N VAL A 328 -6.62 21.42 9.72
CA VAL A 328 -5.91 22.68 9.46
C VAL A 328 -6.41 23.84 10.32
N LEU A 329 -7.72 23.94 10.54
CA LEU A 329 -8.35 24.90 11.47
C LEU A 329 -7.98 24.58 12.93
N GLY A 330 -7.74 23.31 13.25
CA GLY A 330 -7.27 22.85 14.55
C GLY A 330 -5.76 22.97 14.77
N LEU A 331 -4.98 23.34 13.75
CA LEU A 331 -3.55 23.64 13.90
C LEU A 331 -3.37 24.98 14.62
N VAL A 332 -3.53 24.92 15.94
CA VAL A 332 -3.24 26.01 16.89
C VAL A 332 -2.14 25.54 17.84
N ALA A 333 -1.27 26.44 18.29
CA ALA A 333 -0.16 26.11 19.19
C ALA A 333 -0.60 25.65 20.60
N ASP A 334 -1.89 25.73 20.92
CA ASP A 334 -2.41 25.29 22.22
C ASP A 334 -2.65 23.77 22.18
N PRO A 335 -2.10 23.00 23.13
CA PRO A 335 -2.42 21.58 23.21
C PRO A 335 -3.93 21.40 23.47
N PRO A 336 -4.55 20.35 22.91
CA PRO A 336 -5.93 20.03 23.27
C PRO A 336 -6.03 19.81 24.78
N ALA A 337 -7.17 20.18 25.37
CA ALA A 337 -7.41 19.93 26.79
C ALA A 337 -7.17 18.45 27.11
N SER A 338 -6.61 18.16 28.29
CA SER A 338 -6.15 16.81 28.64
C SER A 338 -7.25 15.75 28.53
N GLU A 339 -8.51 16.11 28.74
CA GLU A 339 -9.65 15.21 28.57
C GLU A 339 -9.89 14.75 27.12
N PHE A 340 -9.39 15.49 26.12
CA PHE A 340 -9.50 15.16 24.70
C PHE A 340 -8.24 14.44 24.16
N VAL A 341 -7.21 14.27 24.98
CA VAL A 341 -6.00 13.53 24.59
C VAL A 341 -6.28 12.03 24.67
N TYR A 342 -6.46 11.41 23.50
CA TYR A 342 -6.69 9.98 23.40
C TYR A 342 -5.49 9.20 23.95
N SER A 343 -5.73 8.40 25.01
CA SER A 343 -4.73 7.56 25.67
C SER A 343 -5.05 6.08 25.42
N PRO A 344 -4.56 5.48 24.32
CA PRO A 344 -4.88 4.10 23.98
C PRO A 344 -4.28 3.10 24.98
N THR A 345 -4.93 1.96 25.14
CA THR A 345 -4.30 0.80 25.80
C THR A 345 -3.06 0.35 25.02
N PRO A 346 -2.09 -0.37 25.61
CA PRO A 346 -0.91 -0.84 24.89
C PRO A 346 -1.25 -1.63 23.62
N ARG A 347 -2.29 -2.47 23.69
CA ARG A 347 -2.81 -3.24 22.55
C ARG A 347 -3.33 -2.33 21.44
N GLU A 348 -4.13 -1.34 21.80
CA GLU A 348 -4.70 -0.41 20.83
C GLU A 348 -3.64 0.52 20.23
N LYS A 349 -2.63 0.91 21.03
CA LYS A 349 -1.47 1.66 20.54
C LYS A 349 -0.70 0.88 19.49
N ALA A 350 -0.39 -0.40 19.75
CA ALA A 350 0.26 -1.28 18.79
C ALA A 350 -0.53 -1.43 17.47
N ARG A 351 -1.86 -1.52 17.58
CA ARG A 351 -2.75 -1.52 16.39
C ARG A 351 -2.63 -0.23 15.60
N LEU A 352 -2.61 0.93 16.25
CA LEU A 352 -2.50 2.23 15.60
C LEU A 352 -1.12 2.45 14.98
N ASP A 353 -0.05 2.16 15.72
CA ASP A 353 1.33 2.34 15.27
C ASP A 353 1.62 1.50 14.01
N GLY A 354 1.20 0.24 13.97
CA GLY A 354 1.37 -0.59 12.78
C GLY A 354 0.42 -0.23 11.63
N LEU A 355 -0.79 0.27 11.91
CA LEU A 355 -1.68 0.79 10.87
C LEU A 355 -1.08 1.99 10.15
N VAL A 356 -0.44 2.92 10.88
CA VAL A 356 0.28 4.06 10.30
C VAL A 356 1.38 3.57 9.35
N VAL A 357 2.13 2.54 9.72
CA VAL A 357 3.15 1.94 8.84
C VAL A 357 2.51 1.29 7.61
N ALA A 358 1.45 0.51 7.79
CA ALA A 358 0.75 -0.16 6.69
C ALA A 358 0.17 0.83 5.67
N GLU A 359 -0.35 1.97 6.14
CA GLU A 359 -0.84 3.06 5.29
C GLU A 359 0.31 3.78 4.59
N ARG A 360 1.39 4.11 5.32
CA ARG A 360 2.57 4.79 4.76
C ARG A 360 3.19 4.04 3.59
N PHE A 361 3.26 2.71 3.67
CA PHE A 361 3.81 1.86 2.60
C PHE A 361 2.73 1.27 1.69
N ASN A 362 1.48 1.74 1.81
CA ASN A 362 0.33 1.30 1.03
C ASN A 362 0.18 -0.22 0.93
N CYS A 363 0.39 -0.94 2.05
CA CYS A 363 0.26 -2.40 2.09
C CYS A 363 -1.14 -2.86 1.63
N SER A 364 -2.18 -2.05 1.93
CA SER A 364 -3.57 -2.32 1.50
C SER A 364 -3.80 -2.16 -0.01
N GLY A 365 -2.88 -1.53 -0.76
CA GLY A 365 -2.96 -1.46 -2.22
C GLY A 365 -2.86 -2.85 -2.86
N CYS A 366 -1.96 -3.68 -2.32
CA CYS A 366 -1.74 -5.05 -2.80
C CYS A 366 -2.54 -6.09 -1.99
N HIS A 367 -2.57 -5.95 -0.66
CA HIS A 367 -3.09 -6.97 0.24
C HIS A 367 -4.45 -6.62 0.81
N THR A 368 -5.35 -7.60 0.88
CA THR A 368 -6.58 -7.48 1.68
C THR A 368 -6.21 -7.56 3.16
N LEU A 369 -6.44 -6.48 3.91
CA LEU A 369 -6.19 -6.40 5.35
C LEU A 369 -7.45 -6.72 6.17
N GLN A 370 -8.64 -6.51 5.59
CA GLN A 370 -9.93 -6.88 6.20
C GLN A 370 -10.86 -7.36 5.08
N MET A 371 -11.55 -8.48 5.32
CA MET A 371 -12.57 -9.00 4.40
C MET A 371 -13.85 -8.17 4.44
N ASP A 372 -14.70 -8.36 3.45
CA ASP A 372 -16.05 -7.81 3.44
C ASP A 372 -16.84 -8.36 4.63
N ARG A 373 -17.70 -7.52 5.20
CA ARG A 373 -18.69 -7.93 6.20
C ARG A 373 -20.08 -7.53 5.74
N TRP A 374 -21.01 -8.46 5.77
CA TRP A 374 -22.42 -8.22 5.52
C TRP A 374 -23.21 -8.48 6.79
N ASP A 375 -23.78 -7.43 7.36
CA ASP A 375 -24.79 -7.56 8.42
C ASP A 375 -26.15 -7.66 7.71
N LEU A 376 -26.74 -8.85 7.67
CA LEU A 376 -27.92 -9.17 6.86
C LEU A 376 -29.20 -9.19 7.68
N ALA A 377 -30.31 -8.87 7.03
CA ALA A 377 -31.66 -9.13 7.53
C ALA A 377 -32.44 -9.91 6.47
N TYR A 378 -32.73 -11.19 6.72
CA TYR A 378 -33.21 -12.14 5.72
C TYR A 378 -34.45 -12.90 6.18
N GLU A 379 -35.25 -13.38 5.24
CA GLU A 379 -36.37 -14.28 5.55
C GLU A 379 -35.84 -15.64 6.05
N PRO A 380 -36.46 -16.26 7.08
CA PRO A 380 -36.02 -17.56 7.56
C PRO A 380 -35.95 -18.60 6.44
N GLU A 381 -34.93 -19.47 6.48
CA GLU A 381 -34.78 -20.63 5.56
C GLU A 381 -34.39 -20.28 4.11
N THR A 382 -34.24 -19.00 3.75
CA THR A 382 -33.83 -18.60 2.38
C THR A 382 -32.34 -18.68 2.12
N MET A 383 -31.52 -18.92 3.14
CA MET A 383 -30.05 -18.99 3.03
C MET A 383 -29.53 -20.43 2.80
N GLY A 384 -30.41 -21.34 2.38
CA GLY A 384 -30.14 -22.75 2.13
C GLY A 384 -29.86 -23.58 3.38
N GLU A 385 -29.50 -24.85 3.24
CA GLU A 385 -29.11 -25.73 4.35
C GLU A 385 -27.58 -25.75 4.57
N PRO A 386 -27.08 -25.95 5.80
CA PRO A 386 -25.66 -26.11 6.05
C PRO A 386 -25.15 -27.44 5.49
N PRO A 387 -23.92 -27.50 4.98
CA PRO A 387 -23.32 -28.75 4.56
C PRO A 387 -22.96 -29.60 5.78
N GLY A 388 -23.08 -30.92 5.66
CA GLY A 388 -22.44 -31.84 6.59
C GLY A 388 -20.92 -31.78 6.44
N PHE A 389 -20.20 -31.60 7.56
CA PHE A 389 -18.74 -31.66 7.59
C PHE A 389 -18.27 -32.89 8.34
N ASN A 390 -17.49 -33.73 7.67
CA ASN A 390 -16.68 -34.76 8.32
C ASN A 390 -15.27 -34.21 8.47
N ASP A 391 -15.00 -33.56 9.61
CA ASP A 391 -13.76 -32.83 9.85
C ASP A 391 -13.25 -33.08 11.27
N TYR A 392 -12.01 -32.67 11.53
CA TYR A 392 -11.39 -32.83 12.84
C TYR A 392 -12.19 -32.10 13.94
N PRO A 393 -12.31 -32.67 15.15
CA PRO A 393 -13.12 -32.11 16.23
C PRO A 393 -12.77 -30.66 16.61
N PHE A 394 -11.51 -30.26 16.46
CA PHE A 394 -11.04 -28.90 16.75
C PHE A 394 -11.47 -27.85 15.70
N PHE A 395 -12.09 -28.25 14.59
CA PHE A 395 -12.72 -27.33 13.63
C PHE A 395 -14.23 -27.14 13.84
N LYS A 396 -14.82 -27.74 14.88
CA LYS A 396 -16.24 -27.54 15.16
C LYS A 396 -16.49 -26.06 15.49
N GLY A 397 -17.47 -25.47 14.83
CA GLY A 397 -17.88 -24.08 15.10
C GLY A 397 -18.25 -23.91 16.58
N HIS A 398 -17.55 -23.02 17.27
CA HIS A 398 -17.76 -22.75 18.68
C HIS A 398 -18.74 -21.60 18.86
N PHE A 399 -20.04 -21.93 18.91
CA PHE A 399 -21.10 -20.97 19.19
C PHE A 399 -21.78 -21.28 20.53
N SER A 400 -21.99 -20.25 21.33
CA SER A 400 -22.72 -20.38 22.60
C SER A 400 -24.21 -20.67 22.35
N PRO A 401 -24.90 -21.36 23.28
CA PRO A 401 -26.35 -21.55 23.19
C PRO A 401 -27.14 -20.23 23.12
N GLU A 402 -26.57 -19.13 23.62
CA GLU A 402 -27.16 -17.80 23.49
C GLU A 402 -27.08 -17.29 22.05
N GLN A 403 -25.92 -17.37 21.41
CA GLN A 403 -25.75 -16.99 20.00
C GLN A 403 -26.65 -17.79 19.06
N VAL A 404 -26.81 -19.09 19.31
CA VAL A 404 -27.72 -19.96 18.54
C VAL A 404 -29.18 -19.54 18.72
N ARG A 405 -29.60 -19.20 19.95
CA ARG A 405 -30.96 -18.68 20.18
C ARG A 405 -31.17 -17.31 19.56
N ASP A 406 -30.14 -16.47 19.57
CA ASP A 406 -30.21 -15.12 19.00
C ASP A 406 -30.30 -15.13 17.47
N SER A 407 -29.62 -16.06 16.79
CA SER A 407 -29.71 -16.18 15.33
C SER A 407 -31.09 -16.67 14.85
N LEU A 408 -31.87 -17.31 15.72
CA LEU A 408 -33.24 -17.76 15.44
C LEU A 408 -34.31 -16.67 15.66
N LYS A 409 -33.95 -15.55 16.31
CA LYS A 409 -34.90 -14.46 16.58
C LYS A 409 -35.28 -13.74 15.29
N VAL A 410 -36.59 -13.55 15.12
CA VAL A 410 -37.15 -12.72 14.06
C VAL A 410 -37.41 -11.31 14.58
N ASP A 411 -37.17 -10.32 13.73
CA ASP A 411 -37.53 -8.93 14.01
C ASP A 411 -39.02 -8.67 13.70
N THR A 412 -39.45 -7.41 13.85
CA THR A 412 -40.85 -7.01 13.62
C THR A 412 -41.30 -7.18 12.17
N ALA A 413 -40.37 -7.27 11.22
CA ALA A 413 -40.65 -7.55 9.82
C ALA A 413 -40.61 -9.06 9.50
N GLY A 414 -40.44 -9.92 10.51
CA GLY A 414 -40.35 -11.36 10.34
C GLY A 414 -38.98 -11.86 9.89
N ARG A 415 -37.95 -11.00 9.86
CA ARG A 415 -36.61 -11.34 9.34
C ARG A 415 -35.64 -11.75 10.44
N ARG A 416 -34.77 -12.71 10.16
CA ARG A 416 -33.61 -13.08 10.99
C ARG A 416 -32.41 -12.22 10.66
N ARG A 417 -31.43 -12.19 11.56
CA ARG A 417 -30.20 -11.41 11.39
C ARG A 417 -28.97 -12.28 11.51
N THR A 418 -27.96 -12.00 10.68
CA THR A 418 -26.65 -12.63 10.75
C THR A 418 -25.56 -11.68 10.27
N SER A 419 -24.31 -11.96 10.63
CA SER A 419 -23.14 -11.26 10.11
C SER A 419 -22.25 -12.27 9.39
N LEU A 420 -22.08 -12.10 8.08
CA LEU A 420 -21.16 -12.89 7.28
C LEU A 420 -19.88 -12.10 7.05
N VAL A 421 -18.72 -12.77 7.15
CA VAL A 421 -17.42 -12.18 6.82
C VAL A 421 -16.75 -13.08 5.79
N GLY A 422 -16.41 -12.53 4.64
CA GLY A 422 -15.99 -13.34 3.51
C GLY A 422 -15.56 -12.54 2.30
N MET A 423 -15.36 -13.25 1.20
CA MET A 423 -15.01 -12.67 -0.09
C MET A 423 -16.11 -13.01 -1.09
N PRO A 424 -16.65 -12.03 -1.84
CA PRO A 424 -17.57 -12.35 -2.93
C PRO A 424 -16.82 -13.14 -4.02
N ILE A 425 -17.49 -14.07 -4.67
CA ILE A 425 -16.93 -14.72 -5.85
C ILE A 425 -16.92 -13.68 -6.98
N LEU A 426 -15.78 -13.58 -7.67
CA LEU A 426 -15.62 -12.66 -8.78
C LEU A 426 -15.83 -13.42 -10.09
N ASP A 427 -16.46 -12.75 -11.03
CA ASP A 427 -16.51 -13.18 -12.41
C ASP A 427 -15.07 -13.26 -12.99
N PRO A 428 -14.70 -14.37 -13.65
CA PRO A 428 -13.34 -14.61 -14.10
C PRO A 428 -12.91 -13.76 -15.30
N GLU A 429 -13.84 -13.09 -16.00
CA GLU A 429 -13.54 -12.28 -17.18
C GLU A 429 -13.49 -10.79 -16.84
N THR A 430 -14.41 -10.34 -15.98
CA THR A 430 -14.54 -8.93 -15.61
C THR A 430 -13.87 -8.59 -14.27
N GLY A 431 -13.69 -9.57 -13.37
CA GLY A 431 -13.21 -9.35 -12.01
C GLY A 431 -14.21 -8.65 -11.09
N ILE A 432 -15.47 -8.49 -11.52
CA ILE A 432 -16.55 -7.87 -10.76
C ILE A 432 -17.24 -8.96 -9.91
N PRO A 433 -17.80 -8.66 -8.73
CA PRO A 433 -18.60 -9.62 -7.97
C PRO A 433 -19.71 -10.24 -8.83
N GLN A 434 -19.72 -11.56 -8.90
CA GLN A 434 -20.66 -12.36 -9.67
C GLN A 434 -22.05 -12.34 -9.03
N LEU A 435 -23.10 -12.28 -9.86
CA LEU A 435 -24.48 -12.56 -9.46
C LEU A 435 -24.86 -13.96 -9.94
N VAL A 436 -25.68 -14.64 -9.13
CA VAL A 436 -26.21 -15.97 -9.43
C VAL A 436 -27.71 -16.02 -9.14
N ASP A 437 -28.42 -16.97 -9.73
CA ASP A 437 -29.79 -17.32 -9.34
C ASP A 437 -29.81 -18.17 -8.05
N GLU A 438 -31.00 -18.64 -7.65
CA GLU A 438 -31.20 -19.45 -6.45
C GLU A 438 -30.46 -20.81 -6.52
N ASP A 439 -30.21 -21.32 -7.72
CA ASP A 439 -29.50 -22.57 -7.98
C ASP A 439 -27.97 -22.38 -8.09
N GLY A 440 -27.49 -21.14 -7.99
CA GLY A 440 -26.08 -20.79 -8.07
C GLY A 440 -25.55 -20.70 -9.51
N ILE A 441 -26.43 -20.59 -10.50
CA ILE A 441 -26.08 -20.40 -11.92
C ILE A 441 -25.76 -18.91 -12.15
N PRO A 442 -24.64 -18.58 -12.82
CA PRO A 442 -24.32 -17.19 -13.16
C PRO A 442 -25.40 -16.54 -14.01
N VAL A 443 -25.78 -15.31 -13.66
CA VAL A 443 -26.80 -14.51 -14.37
C VAL A 443 -26.31 -13.09 -14.63
N GLU A 444 -26.79 -12.49 -15.72
CA GLU A 444 -26.49 -11.09 -16.04
C GLU A 444 -27.42 -10.13 -15.25
N PRO A 445 -26.96 -8.90 -14.91
CA PRO A 445 -27.74 -7.99 -14.07
C PRO A 445 -29.05 -7.48 -14.68
N ASP A 446 -29.24 -7.63 -16.00
CA ASP A 446 -30.40 -7.17 -16.75
C ASP A 446 -31.45 -8.27 -17.02
N GLU A 447 -31.23 -9.49 -16.51
CA GLU A 447 -32.21 -10.57 -16.61
C GLU A 447 -33.47 -10.27 -15.78
N GLU A 448 -34.65 -10.33 -16.43
CA GLU A 448 -35.95 -10.18 -15.79
C GLU A 448 -36.38 -11.50 -15.12
N ASP A 449 -37.19 -11.40 -14.07
CA ASP A 449 -37.75 -12.55 -13.31
C ASP A 449 -36.73 -13.44 -12.56
N VAL A 450 -35.51 -12.95 -12.30
CA VAL A 450 -34.49 -13.65 -11.50
C VAL A 450 -34.37 -13.06 -10.09
N ILE A 451 -34.31 -13.94 -9.08
CA ILE A 451 -33.97 -13.54 -7.70
C ILE A 451 -32.44 -13.61 -7.57
N PHE A 452 -31.81 -12.43 -7.64
CA PHE A 452 -30.37 -12.32 -7.58
C PHE A 452 -29.81 -12.67 -6.20
N HIS A 453 -28.83 -13.55 -6.21
CA HIS A 453 -28.01 -13.95 -5.08
C HIS A 453 -26.55 -13.60 -5.31
N ARG A 454 -25.86 -13.34 -4.21
CA ARG A 454 -24.42 -13.11 -4.19
C ARG A 454 -23.69 -14.28 -3.52
N PRO A 455 -22.88 -15.06 -4.26
CA PRO A 455 -22.08 -16.12 -3.68
C PRO A 455 -20.91 -15.52 -2.88
N VAL A 456 -20.80 -15.92 -1.62
CA VAL A 456 -19.73 -15.48 -0.71
C VAL A 456 -18.99 -16.68 -0.14
N ALA A 457 -17.66 -16.71 -0.34
CA ALA A 457 -16.77 -17.62 0.35
C ALA A 457 -16.49 -17.08 1.76
N LEU A 458 -16.86 -17.85 2.79
CA LEU A 458 -16.67 -17.43 4.18
C LEU A 458 -15.19 -17.44 4.58
N TRP A 459 -14.80 -16.41 5.35
CA TRP A 459 -13.49 -16.25 6.00
C TRP A 459 -13.58 -16.21 7.52
N LYS A 460 -14.80 -16.21 8.06
CA LYS A 460 -15.10 -16.42 9.46
C LYS A 460 -16.34 -17.29 9.56
N ASP A 461 -16.35 -18.21 10.51
CA ASP A 461 -17.55 -19.00 10.80
C ASP A 461 -18.71 -18.08 11.17
N ALA A 462 -19.90 -18.42 10.70
CA ALA A 462 -21.12 -17.65 10.92
C ALA A 462 -22.26 -18.57 11.38
N LEU A 463 -23.26 -17.99 12.04
CA LEU A 463 -24.51 -18.66 12.35
C LEU A 463 -25.59 -18.18 11.38
N VAL A 464 -26.26 -19.11 10.73
CA VAL A 464 -27.41 -18.85 9.86
C VAL A 464 -28.49 -19.82 10.29
N ASP A 465 -29.67 -19.30 10.64
CA ASP A 465 -30.81 -20.13 11.06
C ASP A 465 -30.51 -21.11 12.22
N GLY A 466 -29.69 -20.68 13.18
CA GLY A 466 -29.27 -21.54 14.31
C GLY A 466 -28.16 -22.54 13.98
N GLU A 467 -27.74 -22.62 12.71
CA GLU A 467 -26.78 -23.60 12.23
C GLU A 467 -25.46 -22.95 11.81
N ALA A 468 -24.36 -23.67 12.05
CA ALA A 468 -23.01 -23.18 11.79
C ALA A 468 -22.66 -23.28 10.30
N ARG A 469 -22.30 -22.15 9.71
CA ARG A 469 -21.62 -22.05 8.41
C ARG A 469 -20.13 -21.90 8.66
N LEU A 470 -19.37 -22.92 8.28
CA LEU A 470 -17.95 -22.98 8.58
C LEU A 470 -17.11 -22.53 7.38
N VAL A 471 -15.98 -21.86 7.66
CA VAL A 471 -14.98 -21.47 6.64
C VAL A 471 -14.53 -22.69 5.84
N GLY A 472 -14.36 -22.56 4.53
CA GLY A 472 -13.96 -23.68 3.66
C GLY A 472 -15.10 -24.63 3.27
N GLY A 473 -16.34 -24.34 3.69
CA GLY A 473 -17.55 -24.92 3.13
C GLY A 473 -17.90 -24.38 1.73
N PRO A 474 -19.03 -24.85 1.16
CA PRO A 474 -19.67 -24.22 0.01
C PRO A 474 -19.94 -22.73 0.24
N ASN A 475 -19.99 -21.98 -0.85
CA ASN A 475 -20.31 -20.56 -0.79
C ASN A 475 -21.72 -20.36 -0.22
N VAL A 476 -21.89 -19.31 0.56
CA VAL A 476 -23.21 -18.88 1.01
C VAL A 476 -23.79 -17.97 -0.06
N PHE A 477 -24.96 -18.33 -0.58
CA PHE A 477 -25.71 -17.50 -1.53
C PHE A 477 -26.55 -16.51 -0.73
N ILE A 478 -26.20 -15.23 -0.82
CA ILE A 478 -26.88 -14.16 -0.08
C ILE A 478 -27.91 -13.50 -1.01
N PRO A 479 -29.22 -13.54 -0.70
CA PRO A 479 -30.23 -12.79 -1.44
C PRO A 479 -29.92 -11.28 -1.45
N GLU A 480 -30.10 -10.60 -2.58
CA GLU A 480 -29.87 -9.14 -2.67
C GLU A 480 -30.84 -8.33 -1.77
N ASP A 481 -32.06 -8.82 -1.54
CA ASP A 481 -32.99 -8.19 -0.61
C ASP A 481 -32.46 -8.18 0.84
N ALA A 482 -31.75 -9.25 1.24
CA ALA A 482 -31.11 -9.35 2.55
C ALA A 482 -29.94 -8.38 2.72
N ILE A 483 -29.22 -8.09 1.63
CA ILE A 483 -28.15 -7.08 1.60
C ILE A 483 -28.75 -5.68 1.72
N GLN A 484 -29.83 -5.39 0.97
CA GLN A 484 -30.52 -4.10 0.99
C GLN A 484 -31.20 -3.80 2.34
N ALA A 485 -31.78 -4.83 2.96
CA ALA A 485 -32.36 -4.73 4.31
C ALA A 485 -31.30 -4.63 5.41
N GLY A 486 -30.05 -4.98 5.09
CA GLY A 486 -28.91 -5.02 5.99
C GLY A 486 -27.94 -3.87 5.78
N LYS A 487 -26.66 -4.16 6.02
CA LYS A 487 -25.55 -3.24 5.79
C LYS A 487 -24.29 -3.98 5.35
N HIS A 488 -23.76 -3.57 4.20
CA HIS A 488 -22.47 -4.02 3.70
C HIS A 488 -21.34 -3.10 4.17
N TYR A 489 -20.26 -3.71 4.63
CA TYR A 489 -18.99 -3.07 4.96
C TYR A 489 -17.94 -3.64 4.01
N PRO A 490 -17.49 -2.84 3.02
CA PRO A 490 -16.55 -3.32 2.02
C PRO A 490 -15.20 -3.70 2.63
N ALA A 491 -14.53 -4.68 2.01
CA ALA A 491 -13.18 -5.08 2.37
C ALA A 491 -12.20 -3.90 2.35
N LYS A 492 -11.18 -3.96 3.21
CA LYS A 492 -10.06 -3.00 3.21
C LYS A 492 -8.86 -3.58 2.50
N GLY A 493 -8.55 -3.01 1.34
CA GLY A 493 -7.40 -3.37 0.52
C GLY A 493 -7.63 -4.54 -0.42
N GLY A 494 -6.57 -4.95 -1.09
CA GLY A 494 -6.57 -6.05 -2.08
C GLY A 494 -6.96 -5.62 -3.50
N ASP A 495 -7.03 -4.31 -3.77
CA ASP A 495 -7.51 -3.81 -5.07
C ASP A 495 -6.64 -4.28 -6.23
N LEU A 496 -5.31 -4.24 -6.08
CA LEU A 496 -4.42 -4.75 -7.13
C LEU A 496 -4.64 -6.25 -7.37
N ALA A 497 -4.89 -7.03 -6.32
CA ALA A 497 -5.20 -8.45 -6.47
C ALA A 497 -6.50 -8.65 -7.26
N ARG A 498 -7.56 -7.89 -6.96
CA ARG A 498 -8.83 -7.94 -7.71
C ARG A 498 -8.66 -7.51 -9.17
N LEU A 499 -7.91 -6.43 -9.44
CA LEU A 499 -7.65 -5.95 -10.79
C LEU A 499 -6.86 -6.95 -11.64
N LEU A 500 -5.92 -7.66 -11.02
CA LEU A 500 -5.12 -8.68 -11.71
C LEU A 500 -5.84 -10.01 -11.86
N PHE A 501 -6.94 -10.25 -11.14
CA PHE A 501 -7.65 -11.52 -11.14
C PHE A 501 -8.06 -12.01 -12.54
N PRO A 502 -8.79 -11.23 -13.36
CA PRO A 502 -9.13 -11.68 -14.72
C PRO A 502 -7.89 -11.79 -15.61
N VAL A 503 -6.91 -10.89 -15.45
CA VAL A 503 -5.68 -10.85 -16.27
C VAL A 503 -4.84 -12.12 -16.10
N VAL A 504 -4.60 -12.55 -14.86
CA VAL A 504 -3.78 -13.75 -14.62
C VAL A 504 -4.48 -15.03 -15.06
N ILE A 505 -5.82 -15.03 -15.09
CA ILE A 505 -6.62 -16.13 -15.63
C ILE A 505 -6.48 -16.18 -17.14
N GLU A 506 -6.64 -15.05 -17.82
CA GLU A 506 -6.45 -14.93 -19.27
C GLU A 506 -5.05 -15.38 -19.69
N ASP A 507 -4.01 -14.89 -19.01
CA ASP A 507 -2.62 -15.27 -19.23
C ASP A 507 -2.40 -16.79 -19.07
N GLU A 508 -3.00 -17.41 -18.05
CA GLU A 508 -2.87 -18.85 -17.86
C GLU A 508 -3.72 -19.65 -18.84
N LYS A 509 -4.91 -19.19 -19.23
CA LYS A 509 -5.75 -19.85 -20.25
C LYS A 509 -5.01 -20.02 -21.57
N ALA A 510 -4.12 -19.09 -21.92
CA ALA A 510 -3.28 -19.18 -23.12
C ALA A 510 -2.30 -20.37 -23.10
N ILE A 511 -1.94 -20.86 -21.91
CA ILE A 511 -1.00 -21.98 -21.70
C ILE A 511 -1.74 -23.27 -21.31
N ASN A 512 -2.74 -23.14 -20.43
CA ASN A 512 -3.55 -24.21 -19.88
C ASN A 512 -5.05 -23.86 -20.01
N PRO A 513 -5.74 -24.36 -21.05
CA PRO A 513 -7.18 -24.11 -21.25
C PRO A 513 -8.08 -24.61 -20.11
N ASN A 514 -7.59 -25.51 -19.24
CA ASN A 514 -8.33 -26.09 -18.13
C ASN A 514 -8.06 -25.41 -16.78
N VAL A 515 -7.46 -24.21 -16.79
CA VAL A 515 -7.22 -23.44 -15.57
C VAL A 515 -8.54 -23.20 -14.82
N LYS A 516 -8.52 -23.45 -13.51
CA LYS A 516 -9.64 -23.10 -12.64
C LYS A 516 -9.47 -21.66 -12.18
N PRO A 517 -10.47 -20.78 -12.37
CA PRO A 517 -10.40 -19.40 -11.90
C PRO A 517 -10.03 -19.25 -10.42
N SER A 518 -10.47 -20.19 -9.57
CA SER A 518 -10.12 -20.19 -8.15
C SER A 518 -8.62 -20.23 -7.87
N ASP A 519 -7.83 -20.86 -8.75
CA ASP A 519 -6.40 -21.04 -8.56
C ASP A 519 -5.63 -19.71 -8.72
N ALA A 520 -6.21 -18.73 -9.42
CA ALA A 520 -5.63 -17.42 -9.62
C ALA A 520 -5.33 -16.69 -8.30
N TRP A 521 -6.20 -16.83 -7.30
CA TRP A 521 -5.97 -16.29 -5.96
C TRP A 521 -4.70 -16.86 -5.28
N GLY A 522 -4.24 -18.03 -5.72
CA GLY A 522 -2.97 -18.62 -5.32
C GLY A 522 -1.74 -17.89 -5.90
N TRP A 523 -1.89 -17.16 -7.00
CA TRP A 523 -0.81 -16.47 -7.72
C TRP A 523 -0.74 -14.97 -7.39
N LEU A 524 -1.87 -14.40 -6.96
CA LEU A 524 -2.03 -12.99 -6.61
C LEU A 524 -1.45 -12.66 -5.23
N PRO A 525 -1.24 -11.36 -4.91
CA PRO A 525 -0.90 -10.93 -3.56
C PRO A 525 -1.86 -11.55 -2.53
N PRO A 526 -1.35 -12.20 -1.48
CA PRO A 526 -2.21 -12.93 -0.55
C PRO A 526 -2.96 -11.94 0.36
N PRO A 527 -4.17 -12.25 0.81
CA PRO A 527 -4.78 -11.56 1.93
C PRO A 527 -3.92 -11.77 3.19
N LEU A 528 -3.86 -10.75 4.04
CA LEU A 528 -3.10 -10.75 5.30
C LEU A 528 -4.02 -10.89 6.52
N VAL A 529 -5.26 -11.30 6.30
CA VAL A 529 -6.22 -11.65 7.36
C VAL A 529 -5.75 -12.95 8.02
N GLY A 530 -5.59 -12.95 9.34
CA GLY A 530 -5.07 -14.09 10.08
C GLY A 530 -3.55 -14.23 10.06
N GLU A 531 -2.81 -13.31 9.43
CA GLU A 531 -1.35 -13.39 9.30
C GLU A 531 -0.65 -13.45 10.68
N GLY A 532 -1.14 -12.72 11.68
CA GLY A 532 -0.59 -12.73 13.04
C GLY A 532 -0.70 -14.08 13.75
N LYS A 533 -1.73 -14.87 13.41
CA LYS A 533 -1.91 -16.25 13.90
C LYS A 533 -1.19 -17.30 13.05
N LYS A 534 -0.75 -16.93 11.85
CA LYS A 534 -0.19 -17.84 10.85
C LYS A 534 1.32 -17.94 10.93
N VAL A 535 2.00 -16.80 11.01
CA VAL A 535 3.47 -16.75 10.96
C VAL A 535 4.09 -16.42 12.31
N GLN A 536 5.34 -16.84 12.47
CA GLN A 536 6.14 -16.50 13.64
C GLN A 536 6.61 -15.04 13.55
N SER A 537 6.52 -14.32 14.67
CA SER A 537 6.88 -12.90 14.77
C SER A 537 8.33 -12.61 14.34
N PRO A 538 9.35 -13.41 14.75
CA PRO A 538 10.74 -13.18 14.30
C PRO A 538 10.92 -13.34 12.79
N TRP A 539 10.22 -14.29 12.16
CA TRP A 539 10.28 -14.46 10.72
C TRP A 539 9.61 -13.30 9.98
N LEU A 540 8.42 -12.89 10.43
CA LEU A 540 7.68 -11.80 9.78
C LEU A 540 8.46 -10.48 9.85
N HIS A 541 9.11 -10.21 10.98
CA HIS A 541 10.02 -9.06 11.14
C HIS A 541 11.15 -9.09 10.11
N LYS A 542 11.89 -10.21 10.00
CA LYS A 542 12.96 -10.39 9.02
C LYS A 542 12.46 -10.30 7.58
N PHE A 543 11.28 -10.85 7.31
CA PHE A 543 10.66 -10.82 5.99
C PHE A 543 10.32 -9.39 5.55
N PHE A 544 9.80 -8.55 6.46
CA PHE A 544 9.56 -7.14 6.17
C PHE A 544 10.84 -6.34 5.87
N LEU A 545 11.95 -6.66 6.53
CA LEU A 545 13.24 -6.03 6.26
C LEU A 545 13.86 -6.49 4.94
N ASN A 546 13.66 -7.75 4.57
CA ASN A 546 14.21 -8.34 3.35
C ASN A 546 13.28 -9.40 2.75
N PRO A 547 12.25 -8.98 2.00
CA PRO A 547 11.29 -9.91 1.41
C PRO A 547 11.98 -10.75 0.34
N HIS A 548 11.64 -12.03 0.29
CA HIS A 548 12.14 -13.01 -0.68
C HIS A 548 11.00 -13.87 -1.22
N PRO A 549 11.17 -14.53 -2.39
CA PRO A 549 10.12 -15.39 -2.93
C PRO A 549 9.77 -16.55 -1.98
N ILE A 550 8.46 -16.73 -1.75
CA ILE A 550 7.92 -17.83 -0.93
C ILE A 550 7.13 -18.82 -1.79
N ARG A 551 6.27 -18.28 -2.67
CA ARG A 551 5.42 -19.04 -3.58
C ARG A 551 6.04 -18.98 -4.98
N PRO A 552 6.47 -20.10 -5.57
CA PRO A 552 6.98 -20.12 -6.94
C PRO A 552 5.93 -19.63 -7.96
N ALA A 553 4.65 -19.90 -7.69
CA ALA A 553 3.53 -19.56 -8.56
C ALA A 553 3.11 -18.07 -8.54
N ALA A 554 3.66 -17.25 -7.62
CA ALA A 554 3.23 -15.86 -7.51
C ALA A 554 3.71 -15.02 -8.70
N VAL A 555 2.79 -14.31 -9.36
CA VAL A 555 3.09 -13.45 -10.52
C VAL A 555 3.77 -12.13 -10.12
N LEU A 556 3.66 -11.77 -8.84
CA LEU A 556 4.24 -10.54 -8.29
C LEU A 556 5.17 -10.84 -7.11
N ARG A 557 6.20 -10.01 -6.99
CA ARG A 557 7.11 -10.00 -5.83
C ARG A 557 6.69 -8.86 -4.89
N MET A 558 6.81 -9.09 -3.59
CA MET A 558 6.65 -8.03 -2.61
C MET A 558 7.79 -7.00 -2.75
N PRO A 559 7.49 -5.69 -2.85
CA PRO A 559 8.52 -4.67 -2.92
C PRO A 559 9.38 -4.63 -1.65
N LYS A 560 10.67 -4.30 -1.82
CA LYS A 560 11.55 -4.01 -0.68
C LYS A 560 11.43 -2.54 -0.31
N PHE A 561 10.70 -2.26 0.77
CA PHE A 561 10.43 -0.90 1.25
C PHE A 561 11.56 -0.28 2.10
N ASN A 562 12.66 -1.01 2.34
CA ASN A 562 13.77 -0.59 3.21
C ASN A 562 13.29 -0.09 4.58
N LEU A 563 12.37 -0.84 5.20
CA LEU A 563 11.77 -0.50 6.48
C LEU A 563 12.83 -0.40 7.59
N GLN A 564 12.64 0.55 8.50
CA GLN A 564 13.37 0.53 9.77
C GLN A 564 12.90 -0.66 10.61
N SER A 565 13.80 -1.18 11.46
CA SER A 565 13.48 -2.29 12.36
C SER A 565 12.26 -2.02 13.25
N SER A 566 12.09 -0.77 13.71
CA SER A 566 10.93 -0.33 14.50
C SER A 566 9.62 -0.35 13.70
N GLN A 567 9.66 0.00 12.42
CA GLN A 567 8.49 -0.04 11.53
C GLN A 567 8.08 -1.48 11.24
N ALA A 568 9.06 -2.37 11.01
CA ALA A 568 8.80 -3.80 10.86
C ALA A 568 8.20 -4.40 12.14
N ALA A 569 8.70 -4.02 13.32
CA ALA A 569 8.15 -4.45 14.61
C ALA A 569 6.70 -3.98 14.80
N ALA A 570 6.40 -2.72 14.49
CA ALA A 570 5.04 -2.18 14.58
C ALA A 570 4.04 -2.95 13.69
N LEU A 571 4.45 -3.38 12.49
CA LEU A 571 3.63 -4.23 11.62
C LEU A 571 3.38 -5.62 12.22
N VAL A 572 4.41 -6.26 12.77
CA VAL A 572 4.31 -7.57 13.43
C VAL A 572 3.36 -7.51 14.62
N ASP A 573 3.46 -6.46 15.42
CA ASP A 573 2.59 -6.20 16.56
C ASP A 573 1.15 -5.97 16.11
N TYR A 574 0.95 -5.17 15.06
CA TYR A 574 -0.35 -4.93 14.45
C TYR A 574 -1.04 -6.24 14.04
N PHE A 575 -0.38 -7.11 13.26
CA PHE A 575 -0.97 -8.37 12.82
C PHE A 575 -1.30 -9.28 14.01
N SER A 576 -0.41 -9.33 15.01
CA SER A 576 -0.65 -10.11 16.23
C SER A 576 -1.89 -9.62 16.99
N VAL A 577 -2.05 -8.30 17.11
CA VAL A 577 -3.18 -7.66 17.81
C VAL A 577 -4.50 -7.82 17.06
N VAL A 578 -4.54 -7.57 15.75
CA VAL A 578 -5.78 -7.63 14.97
C VAL A 578 -6.32 -9.04 14.85
N ASP A 579 -5.45 -10.05 14.80
CA ASP A 579 -5.85 -11.45 14.68
C ASP A 579 -6.10 -12.12 16.04
N GLY A 580 -5.79 -11.44 17.16
CA GLY A 580 -5.93 -12.03 18.48
C GLY A 580 -4.88 -13.11 18.78
N ALA A 581 -3.71 -13.03 18.16
CA ALA A 581 -2.57 -13.85 18.53
C ALA A 581 -2.04 -13.40 19.91
N GLU A 582 -1.28 -14.28 20.56
CA GLU A 582 -0.58 -13.93 21.81
C GLU A 582 0.35 -12.73 21.59
N TYR A 583 0.24 -11.75 22.49
CA TYR A 583 0.90 -10.47 22.40
C TYR A 583 1.44 -10.01 23.76
N PRO A 584 2.75 -9.71 23.88
CA PRO A 584 3.80 -10.02 22.90
C PRO A 584 3.90 -11.55 22.68
N TYR A 585 4.53 -11.98 21.58
CA TYR A 585 4.66 -13.42 21.27
C TYR A 585 5.27 -14.19 22.44
N VAL A 586 4.67 -15.33 22.79
CA VAL A 586 5.16 -16.25 23.82
C VAL A 586 5.70 -17.50 23.14
N TYR A 587 6.76 -18.08 23.70
CA TYR A 587 7.36 -19.33 23.26
C TYR A 587 6.32 -20.47 23.23
N ASP A 588 6.33 -21.28 22.16
CA ASP A 588 5.48 -22.47 22.03
C ASP A 588 6.24 -23.71 22.52
N PRO A 589 5.76 -24.41 23.57
CA PRO A 589 6.42 -25.61 24.10
C PRO A 589 6.58 -26.75 23.09
N ARG A 590 5.79 -26.76 22.00
CA ARG A 590 5.95 -27.75 20.92
C ARG A 590 7.19 -27.51 20.06
N LEU A 591 7.91 -26.41 20.27
CA LEU A 591 9.20 -26.15 19.66
C LEU A 591 10.36 -26.65 20.55
N ASP A 592 10.04 -27.29 21.68
CA ASP A 592 11.03 -27.90 22.58
C ASP A 592 11.47 -29.27 22.03
N GLU A 593 12.77 -29.48 21.92
CA GLU A 593 13.36 -30.74 21.48
C GLU A 593 12.90 -31.93 22.34
N SER A 594 12.65 -31.69 23.63
CA SER A 594 12.15 -32.73 24.54
C SER A 594 10.75 -33.24 24.18
N ALA A 595 9.92 -32.42 23.53
CA ALA A 595 8.58 -32.83 23.08
C ALA A 595 8.68 -33.90 21.99
N VAL A 596 9.64 -33.74 21.06
CA VAL A 596 9.91 -34.72 19.99
C VAL A 596 10.45 -36.02 20.55
N ASP A 597 11.36 -35.96 21.51
CA ASP A 597 11.93 -37.17 22.13
C ASP A 597 10.85 -37.96 22.90
N ILE A 598 9.89 -37.27 23.52
CA ILE A 598 8.72 -37.91 24.14
C ILE A 598 7.84 -38.56 23.06
N ALA A 599 7.60 -37.89 21.94
CA ALA A 599 6.81 -38.44 20.83
C ALA A 599 7.47 -39.69 20.23
N GLU A 600 8.78 -39.69 20.03
CA GLU A 600 9.55 -40.86 19.56
C GLU A 600 9.55 -42.01 20.56
N GLN A 601 9.58 -41.72 21.88
CA GLN A 601 9.43 -42.77 22.90
C GLN A 601 8.04 -43.41 22.90
N GLN A 602 7.00 -42.61 22.67
CA GLN A 602 5.62 -43.10 22.60
C GLN A 602 5.32 -43.84 21.29
N HIS A 603 5.94 -43.41 20.19
CA HIS A 603 5.76 -43.98 18.86
C HIS A 603 7.12 -44.08 18.13
N PRO A 604 7.86 -45.19 18.28
CA PRO A 604 9.17 -45.34 17.64
C PRO A 604 9.12 -45.18 16.11
N GLY A 605 9.94 -44.28 15.58
CA GLY A 605 9.96 -43.93 14.15
C GLY A 605 8.87 -42.90 13.79
N HIS A 606 8.52 -42.04 14.73
CA HIS A 606 7.49 -41.01 14.58
C HIS A 606 7.82 -40.06 13.42
N LEU A 607 9.02 -39.46 13.44
CA LEU A 607 9.47 -38.54 12.41
C LEU A 607 9.82 -39.26 11.10
N ASP A 608 10.39 -40.46 11.17
CA ASP A 608 10.70 -41.27 9.99
C ASP A 608 9.42 -41.70 9.25
N GLY A 609 8.36 -42.04 9.99
CA GLY A 609 7.04 -42.31 9.43
C GLY A 609 6.45 -41.08 8.76
N ALA A 610 6.49 -39.92 9.41
CA ALA A 610 6.07 -38.65 8.82
C ALA A 610 6.85 -38.33 7.54
N MET A 611 8.17 -38.58 7.52
CA MET A 611 9.01 -38.31 6.36
C MET A 611 8.69 -39.24 5.18
N ARG A 612 8.30 -40.49 5.46
CA ARG A 612 7.75 -41.41 4.45
C ARG A 612 6.43 -40.90 3.85
N ILE A 613 5.56 -40.25 4.65
CA ILE A 613 4.36 -39.60 4.13
C ILE A 613 4.74 -38.42 3.23
N VAL A 614 5.64 -37.55 3.70
CA VAL A 614 6.10 -36.36 2.96
C VAL A 614 6.66 -36.75 1.60
N THR A 615 7.53 -37.75 1.56
CA THR A 615 8.26 -38.21 0.36
C THR A 615 7.47 -39.15 -0.55
N ASN A 616 6.22 -39.48 -0.20
CA ASN A 616 5.38 -40.29 -1.06
C ASN A 616 4.76 -39.45 -2.19
N ASN A 617 4.88 -39.93 -3.43
CA ASN A 617 4.40 -39.24 -4.64
C ASN A 617 2.87 -39.02 -4.70
N ASN A 618 2.10 -39.57 -3.77
CA ASN A 618 0.66 -39.34 -3.68
C ASN A 618 0.27 -38.18 -2.75
N TYR A 619 1.20 -37.66 -1.94
CA TYR A 619 0.92 -36.65 -0.91
C TYR A 619 1.77 -35.39 -1.13
N CYS A 620 2.71 -35.09 -0.22
CA CYS A 620 3.29 -33.76 -0.08
C CYS A 620 4.26 -33.41 -1.23
N VAL A 621 5.24 -34.28 -1.53
CA VAL A 621 6.24 -34.04 -2.59
C VAL A 621 5.67 -33.98 -4.00
N LYS A 622 4.41 -34.37 -4.21
CA LYS A 622 3.74 -34.21 -5.51
C LYS A 622 3.70 -32.74 -5.96
N CYS A 623 3.61 -31.81 -5.00
CA CYS A 623 3.49 -30.38 -5.26
C CYS A 623 4.55 -29.54 -4.55
N HIS A 624 5.03 -29.97 -3.38
CA HIS A 624 5.95 -29.19 -2.56
C HIS A 624 7.42 -29.46 -2.88
N LEU A 625 8.25 -28.41 -2.78
CA LEU A 625 9.71 -28.55 -2.75
C LEU A 625 10.17 -29.04 -1.37
N VAL A 626 11.19 -29.91 -1.34
CA VAL A 626 11.77 -30.48 -0.11
C VAL A 626 13.28 -30.65 -0.30
N GLY A 627 14.12 -29.89 0.42
CA GLY A 627 15.55 -29.88 0.12
C GLY A 627 15.79 -29.42 -1.32
N ASP A 628 16.66 -30.16 -2.00
CA ASP A 628 16.97 -29.98 -3.42
C ASP A 628 15.93 -30.63 -4.36
N TYR A 629 14.90 -31.30 -3.83
CA TYR A 629 13.86 -31.90 -4.64
C TYR A 629 12.80 -30.87 -5.04
N ALA A 630 12.54 -30.80 -6.35
CA ALA A 630 11.41 -30.09 -6.92
C ALA A 630 10.58 -31.06 -7.79
N PRO A 631 9.24 -31.13 -7.60
CA PRO A 631 8.42 -31.96 -8.45
C PRO A 631 8.42 -31.45 -9.90
N PRO A 632 8.39 -32.36 -10.90
CA PRO A 632 8.34 -31.96 -12.29
C PRO A 632 6.97 -31.33 -12.62
N GLY A 633 6.94 -30.32 -13.48
CA GLY A 633 5.69 -29.76 -14.00
C GLY A 633 5.69 -28.25 -14.16
N ASN A 634 4.50 -27.68 -14.25
CA ASN A 634 4.28 -26.24 -14.36
C ASN A 634 4.69 -25.54 -13.05
N PRO A 635 5.56 -24.51 -13.08
CA PRO A 635 5.90 -23.71 -11.90
C PRO A 635 4.70 -23.13 -11.13
N LYS A 636 3.59 -22.82 -11.82
CA LYS A 636 2.35 -22.34 -11.19
C LYS A 636 1.59 -23.41 -10.40
N ALA A 637 1.93 -24.69 -10.60
CA ALA A 637 1.41 -25.81 -9.82
C ALA A 637 2.31 -26.16 -8.62
N LEU A 638 3.47 -25.50 -8.47
CA LEU A 638 4.39 -25.74 -7.35
C LEU A 638 3.90 -25.07 -6.07
N ALA A 639 3.95 -25.82 -4.98
CA ALA A 639 3.66 -25.36 -3.64
C ALA A 639 4.95 -24.91 -2.92
N PRO A 640 4.85 -24.12 -1.83
CA PRO A 640 6.02 -23.61 -1.11
C PRO A 640 6.93 -24.71 -0.56
N GLN A 641 8.18 -24.34 -0.28
CA GLN A 641 9.17 -25.26 0.28
C GLN A 641 8.82 -25.69 1.72
N LEU A 642 8.91 -26.99 2.00
CA LEU A 642 8.54 -27.56 3.30
C LEU A 642 9.64 -27.47 4.36
N GLU A 643 10.91 -27.48 3.97
CA GLU A 643 12.03 -27.45 4.93
C GLU A 643 12.03 -26.20 5.82
N ARG A 644 11.46 -25.09 5.32
CA ARG A 644 11.43 -23.78 5.99
C ARG A 644 10.14 -23.51 6.77
N VAL A 645 9.27 -24.52 6.91
CA VAL A 645 8.00 -24.37 7.64
C VAL A 645 8.27 -23.98 9.10
N HIS A 646 9.21 -24.65 9.76
CA HIS A 646 9.59 -24.37 11.14
C HIS A 646 10.11 -22.95 11.40
N GLU A 647 10.68 -22.28 10.39
CA GLU A 647 11.12 -20.88 10.54
C GLU A 647 9.94 -19.93 10.45
N ARG A 648 8.95 -20.26 9.62
CA ARG A 648 7.94 -19.32 9.13
C ARG A 648 6.62 -19.42 9.85
N LEU A 649 6.09 -20.62 10.01
CA LEU A 649 4.70 -20.85 10.43
C LEU A 649 4.63 -21.19 11.91
N ARG A 650 3.51 -20.85 12.55
CA ARG A 650 3.24 -21.25 13.94
C ARG A 650 2.76 -22.72 13.98
N PRO A 651 3.12 -23.50 15.02
CA PRO A 651 2.72 -24.91 15.11
C PRO A 651 1.20 -25.14 15.00
N ASP A 652 0.37 -24.35 15.68
CA ASP A 652 -1.10 -24.45 15.57
C ASP A 652 -1.61 -24.24 14.15
N TYR A 653 -1.02 -23.28 13.44
CA TYR A 653 -1.38 -23.02 12.06
C TYR A 653 -0.96 -24.20 11.18
N VAL A 654 0.24 -24.75 11.35
CA VAL A 654 0.72 -25.91 10.58
C VAL A 654 -0.20 -27.11 10.79
N HIS A 655 -0.52 -27.43 12.04
CA HIS A 655 -1.41 -28.53 12.39
C HIS A 655 -2.79 -28.39 11.74
N GLY A 656 -3.44 -27.23 11.90
CA GLY A 656 -4.73 -26.98 11.26
C GLY A 656 -4.65 -26.92 9.73
N TRP A 657 -3.59 -26.35 9.17
CA TRP A 657 -3.42 -26.23 7.73
C TRP A 657 -3.30 -27.60 7.05
N ILE A 658 -2.56 -28.54 7.64
CA ILE A 658 -2.44 -29.90 7.11
C ILE A 658 -3.76 -30.67 7.27
N ALA A 659 -4.45 -30.48 8.41
CA ALA A 659 -5.73 -31.11 8.70
C ALA A 659 -6.80 -30.75 7.66
N ASN A 660 -6.98 -29.46 7.40
CA ASN A 660 -7.88 -28.96 6.36
C ASN A 660 -7.50 -27.54 5.92
N PRO A 661 -6.76 -27.36 4.81
CA PRO A 661 -6.24 -26.05 4.42
C PRO A 661 -7.34 -25.06 4.02
N LYS A 662 -8.52 -25.55 3.58
CA LYS A 662 -9.66 -24.70 3.22
C LYS A 662 -10.27 -23.97 4.43
N ARG A 663 -10.01 -24.42 5.66
CA ARG A 663 -10.42 -23.72 6.89
C ARG A 663 -9.66 -22.41 7.13
N TYR A 664 -8.52 -22.24 6.46
CA TYR A 664 -7.68 -21.04 6.59
C TYR A 664 -7.63 -20.24 5.30
N LEU A 665 -7.61 -20.92 4.14
CA LEU A 665 -7.58 -20.29 2.83
C LEU A 665 -8.62 -20.95 1.93
N PRO A 666 -9.85 -20.44 1.87
CA PRO A 666 -10.97 -21.11 1.19
C PRO A 666 -10.71 -21.46 -0.28
N TYR A 667 -9.95 -20.62 -0.98
CA TYR A 667 -9.62 -20.79 -2.39
C TYR A 667 -8.36 -21.66 -2.64
N THR A 668 -7.75 -22.22 -1.59
CA THR A 668 -6.50 -22.99 -1.74
C THR A 668 -6.67 -24.19 -2.66
N GLY A 669 -5.68 -24.40 -3.54
CA GLY A 669 -5.57 -25.61 -4.36
C GLY A 669 -5.05 -26.83 -3.59
N MET A 670 -4.60 -26.66 -2.34
CA MET A 670 -4.09 -27.77 -1.53
C MET A 670 -5.24 -28.72 -1.14
N PRO A 671 -5.14 -30.02 -1.45
CA PRO A 671 -6.15 -31.00 -1.06
C PRO A 671 -6.05 -31.36 0.44
N VAL A 672 -7.12 -31.96 0.96
CA VAL A 672 -7.11 -32.62 2.27
C VAL A 672 -6.42 -33.98 2.11
N ASN A 673 -5.13 -34.05 2.44
CA ASN A 673 -4.31 -35.25 2.25
C ASN A 673 -4.52 -36.29 3.36
N ILE A 674 -4.92 -35.86 4.56
CA ILE A 674 -5.22 -36.75 5.70
C ILE A 674 -6.64 -36.41 6.21
N PRO A 675 -7.70 -36.94 5.58
CA PRO A 675 -9.05 -36.79 6.09
C PRO A 675 -9.21 -37.39 7.49
N TYR A 676 -10.05 -36.78 8.33
CA TYR A 676 -10.24 -37.16 9.74
C TYR A 676 -10.55 -38.66 9.96
N ASP A 677 -11.34 -39.27 9.08
CA ASP A 677 -11.78 -40.66 9.18
C ASP A 677 -11.02 -41.64 8.27
N LYS A 678 -10.03 -41.15 7.52
CA LYS A 678 -9.30 -41.92 6.50
C LYS A 678 -7.81 -41.63 6.60
N PRO A 679 -7.08 -42.30 7.51
CA PRO A 679 -5.64 -42.17 7.58
C PRO A 679 -4.98 -42.62 6.29
N VAL A 680 -3.77 -42.12 6.02
CA VAL A 680 -2.94 -42.60 4.93
C VAL A 680 -2.49 -44.04 5.19
N SER A 681 -1.86 -44.66 4.18
CA SER A 681 -1.40 -46.05 4.26
C SER A 681 -0.60 -46.30 5.55
N GLN A 682 -0.99 -47.36 6.25
CA GLN A 682 -0.36 -47.80 7.49
C GLN A 682 1.08 -48.28 7.26
N ASP A 683 1.45 -48.62 6.01
CA ASP A 683 2.84 -48.93 5.64
C ASP A 683 3.76 -47.69 5.74
N LEU A 684 3.20 -46.49 5.66
CA LEU A 684 3.94 -45.23 5.80
C LEU A 684 4.04 -44.81 7.26
N TYR A 685 2.91 -44.85 7.99
CA TYR A 685 2.83 -44.51 9.41
C TYR A 685 1.67 -45.27 10.05
N VAL A 686 1.95 -46.06 11.09
CA VAL A 686 0.92 -46.84 11.79
C VAL A 686 0.22 -45.94 12.81
N GLY A 687 -1.05 -45.62 12.57
CA GLY A 687 -1.80 -44.73 13.44
C GLY A 687 -3.07 -44.21 12.77
N ASP A 688 -3.92 -43.58 13.57
CA ASP A 688 -5.09 -42.86 13.07
C ASP A 688 -4.69 -41.51 12.42
N SER A 689 -5.67 -40.83 11.83
CA SER A 689 -5.45 -39.56 11.14
C SER A 689 -4.90 -38.47 12.05
N GLU A 690 -5.27 -38.45 13.33
CA GLU A 690 -4.80 -37.46 14.30
C GLU A 690 -3.34 -37.70 14.68
N GLN A 691 -2.95 -38.97 14.87
CA GLN A 691 -1.55 -39.35 15.09
C GLN A 691 -0.67 -39.05 13.87
N GLN A 692 -1.14 -39.35 12.66
CA GLN A 692 -0.41 -39.05 11.43
C GLN A 692 -0.27 -37.53 11.19
N LEU A 693 -1.33 -36.77 11.49
CA LEU A 693 -1.33 -35.31 11.43
C LEU A 693 -0.34 -34.70 12.42
N GLY A 694 -0.35 -35.20 13.67
CA GLY A 694 0.61 -34.81 14.70
C GLY A 694 2.05 -35.06 14.23
N ALA A 695 2.32 -36.25 13.70
CA ALA A 695 3.65 -36.62 13.19
C ALA A 695 4.15 -35.72 12.05
N LEU A 696 3.27 -35.36 11.10
CA LEU A 696 3.61 -34.41 10.06
C LEU A 696 3.89 -33.01 10.61
N THR A 697 3.11 -32.58 11.60
CA THR A 697 3.31 -31.28 12.25
C THR A 697 4.66 -31.25 12.95
N ASP A 698 4.97 -32.28 13.76
CA ASP A 698 6.21 -32.36 14.52
C ASP A 698 7.43 -32.44 13.60
N LEU A 699 7.37 -33.23 12.53
CA LEU A 699 8.42 -33.27 11.51
C LEU A 699 8.65 -31.90 10.87
N LEU A 700 7.59 -31.19 10.46
CA LEU A 700 7.73 -29.90 9.78
C LEU A 700 8.17 -28.77 10.72
N MET A 701 7.84 -28.87 12.02
CA MET A 701 8.29 -27.92 13.05
C MET A 701 9.70 -28.22 13.56
N HIS A 702 10.22 -29.45 13.37
CA HIS A 702 11.57 -29.86 13.78
C HIS A 702 12.43 -30.38 12.63
N TYR A 703 12.15 -29.91 11.41
CA TYR A 703 12.80 -30.43 10.20
C TYR A 703 14.34 -30.28 10.26
N ASP A 704 14.83 -29.12 10.72
CA ASP A 704 16.27 -28.87 10.87
C ASP A 704 16.91 -29.88 11.83
N GLU A 705 16.29 -30.12 12.99
CA GLU A 705 16.77 -31.09 13.97
C GLU A 705 16.72 -32.53 13.44
N PHE A 706 15.62 -32.93 12.79
CA PHE A 706 15.52 -34.23 12.13
C PHE A 706 16.66 -34.44 11.13
N THR A 707 16.95 -33.45 10.27
CA THR A 707 18.04 -33.58 9.29
C THR A 707 19.43 -33.61 9.92
N LYS A 708 19.68 -32.82 10.98
CA LYS A 708 20.93 -32.85 11.73
C LYS A 708 21.19 -34.21 12.37
N ARG A 709 20.17 -34.85 12.95
CA ARG A 709 20.28 -36.20 13.52
C ARG A 709 20.66 -37.27 12.48
N GLN A 710 20.27 -37.08 11.23
CA GLN A 710 20.60 -37.98 10.12
C GLN A 710 21.96 -37.67 9.48
N PHE A 711 22.55 -36.49 9.76
CA PHE A 711 23.83 -36.08 9.19
C PHE A 711 25.00 -36.53 10.07
N SER A 712 25.89 -37.38 9.53
CA SER A 712 27.13 -37.79 10.20
C SER A 712 28.32 -36.94 9.72
N LEU A 713 29.08 -36.39 10.68
CA LEU A 713 30.35 -35.71 10.42
C LEU A 713 31.53 -36.67 10.23
N GLU A 714 31.37 -37.96 10.52
CA GLU A 714 32.46 -38.96 10.44
C GLU A 714 33.20 -38.97 9.09
N PRO A 715 32.54 -38.82 7.92
CA PRO A 715 33.23 -38.77 6.63
C PRO A 715 34.07 -37.50 6.41
N TYR A 716 33.82 -36.44 7.18
CA TYR A 716 34.46 -35.13 7.04
C TYR A 716 35.54 -34.88 8.09
N LEU A 717 35.60 -35.73 9.13
CA LEU A 717 36.62 -35.66 10.17
C LEU A 717 37.86 -36.46 9.76
N PRO A 718 39.08 -35.99 10.05
CA PRO A 718 40.30 -36.75 9.79
C PRO A 718 40.23 -38.07 10.57
N GLN A 719 40.45 -39.20 9.86
CA GLN A 719 40.54 -40.50 10.53
C GLN A 719 41.71 -40.46 11.52
N VAL A 720 41.38 -40.54 12.81
CA VAL A 720 42.40 -40.68 13.86
C VAL A 720 43.08 -42.03 13.61
N ALA A 721 44.35 -42.01 13.23
CA ALA A 721 45.14 -43.22 13.09
C ALA A 721 45.13 -43.98 14.43
N SER A 722 44.61 -45.21 14.42
CA SER A 722 44.69 -46.09 15.58
C SER A 722 46.15 -46.19 16.03
N PRO A 723 46.45 -46.08 17.34
CA PRO A 723 47.80 -46.27 17.81
C PRO A 723 48.28 -47.69 17.45
N PRO A 724 49.55 -47.87 17.06
CA PRO A 724 50.07 -49.18 16.68
C PRO A 724 49.99 -50.15 17.87
N ALA A 725 49.55 -51.37 17.59
CA ALA A 725 49.44 -52.45 18.56
C ALA A 725 50.81 -52.73 19.21
N GLU A 726 50.86 -52.65 20.55
CA GLU A 726 52.03 -53.07 21.32
C GLU A 726 52.18 -54.60 21.25
N GLU A 727 53.33 -55.03 20.71
CA GLU A 727 53.79 -56.42 20.73
C GLU A 727 54.05 -56.88 22.16
N GLN A 728 53.52 -58.06 22.48
CA GLN A 728 53.75 -58.79 23.71
C GLN A 728 55.23 -59.15 23.89
N ALA A 729 55.82 -58.74 25.01
CA ALA A 729 57.09 -59.28 25.49
C ALA A 729 56.94 -59.82 26.92
N GLY A 730 56.94 -61.17 27.03
CA GLY A 730 57.66 -61.98 28.00
C GLY A 730 57.44 -61.77 29.51
N GLU A 731 56.89 -62.80 30.15
CA GLU A 731 56.69 -62.97 31.60
C GLU A 731 57.99 -62.99 32.46
N GLY A 732 57.89 -62.36 33.65
CA GLY A 732 58.36 -62.91 34.94
C GLY A 732 59.50 -62.18 35.67
N PRO A 733 59.63 -62.27 37.02
CA PRO A 733 58.58 -62.38 38.06
C PRO A 733 58.79 -61.39 39.25
N ALA A 734 57.71 -61.22 40.06
CA ALA A 734 57.59 -60.92 41.52
C ALA A 734 58.65 -59.99 42.20
N GLU A 735 58.33 -59.01 43.06
CA GLU A 735 57.39 -59.03 44.19
C GLU A 735 57.48 -57.65 44.93
N GLN A 736 56.50 -57.38 45.81
CA GLN A 736 56.48 -56.43 46.97
C GLN A 736 55.77 -55.06 46.84
N ASN A 737 54.47 -55.07 47.23
CA ASN A 737 53.76 -54.24 48.25
C ASN A 737 54.32 -52.87 48.72
N PRO A 738 53.51 -51.97 49.36
CA PRO A 738 52.07 -51.68 49.25
C PRO A 738 51.73 -50.14 49.34
N GLU A 739 50.42 -49.84 49.46
CA GLU A 739 49.76 -48.63 50.02
C GLU A 739 49.42 -47.38 49.14
N ALA A 740 48.18 -47.39 48.60
CA ALA A 740 46.99 -46.58 48.97
C ALA A 740 47.16 -45.19 49.66
N PRO A 741 46.22 -44.20 49.49
CA PRO A 741 44.78 -44.43 49.41
C PRO A 741 43.95 -43.64 48.37
N ARG A 742 42.71 -44.15 48.26
CA ARG A 742 41.57 -43.75 47.43
C ARG A 742 40.93 -42.44 47.86
N ALA A 743 40.34 -41.74 46.89
CA ALA A 743 39.22 -40.82 47.09
C ALA A 743 37.89 -41.55 46.83
N SER A 744 36.91 -41.33 47.68
CA SER A 744 35.52 -41.78 47.55
C SER A 744 34.58 -40.57 47.63
N GLU A 745 33.57 -40.60 46.75
CA GLU A 745 32.17 -40.11 46.86
C GLU A 745 31.85 -38.89 47.74
N GLU A 746 31.06 -37.93 47.23
CA GLU A 746 29.60 -37.85 47.48
C GLU A 746 28.98 -36.56 46.86
N GLN A 747 27.65 -36.58 46.76
CA GLN A 747 26.67 -35.73 46.09
C GLN A 747 26.41 -34.33 46.73
N ALA A 748 25.77 -33.42 45.98
CA ALA A 748 24.63 -32.52 46.36
C ALA A 748 24.58 -31.27 45.44
N LYS A 749 23.51 -31.03 44.66
CA LYS A 749 22.23 -30.32 44.94
C LYS A 749 22.28 -28.78 45.02
N ALA A 750 21.37 -28.17 44.26
CA ALA A 750 21.15 -26.75 43.98
C ALA A 750 20.42 -25.95 45.09
N VAL A 751 20.60 -24.62 45.09
CA VAL A 751 19.66 -23.63 45.67
C VAL A 751 19.73 -22.29 44.89
N ASP A 752 18.54 -21.72 44.70
CA ASP A 752 18.09 -20.46 44.08
C ASP A 752 18.57 -19.16 44.80
N PRO A 753 18.43 -17.95 44.19
CA PRO A 753 18.14 -16.79 45.05
C PRO A 753 17.18 -15.72 44.46
N SER A 754 16.31 -15.22 45.34
CA SER A 754 15.78 -13.84 45.43
C SER A 754 15.29 -13.63 46.89
N PRO A 755 14.96 -12.44 47.44
CA PRO A 755 14.83 -11.09 46.84
C PRO A 755 15.34 -9.89 47.71
N ASP A 756 15.11 -8.67 47.21
CA ASP A 756 14.94 -7.35 47.88
C ASP A 756 16.13 -6.66 48.60
N ASP A 757 16.51 -5.45 48.15
CA ASP A 757 16.07 -4.16 48.75
C ASP A 757 16.87 -2.91 48.25
N ILE A 758 16.11 -1.91 47.78
CA ILE A 758 16.14 -0.47 48.09
C ILE A 758 17.49 0.30 48.01
N THR A 759 17.59 1.30 47.12
CA THR A 759 17.62 2.74 47.47
C THR A 759 17.78 3.65 46.26
N ALA A 760 16.98 4.71 46.24
CA ALA A 760 17.01 5.83 45.32
C ALA A 760 18.16 6.80 45.62
N VAL A 761 18.75 7.42 44.59
CA VAL A 761 19.32 8.77 44.68
C VAL A 761 19.18 9.49 43.33
N SER A 762 18.51 10.63 43.39
CA SER A 762 18.42 11.74 42.46
C SER A 762 19.78 12.38 42.09
N GLY A 763 19.92 12.90 40.87
CA GLY A 763 21.05 13.77 40.54
C GLY A 763 20.97 14.41 39.15
N SER A 764 20.40 15.61 39.11
CA SER A 764 20.50 16.63 38.06
C SER A 764 21.94 17.03 37.73
N GLY A 765 22.22 17.46 36.49
CA GLY A 765 23.39 18.31 36.22
C GLY A 765 23.90 18.32 34.78
N ASP A 766 23.49 19.36 34.06
CA ASP A 766 24.05 20.09 32.91
C ASP A 766 25.39 19.70 32.23
N SER A 767 25.33 19.82 30.89
CA SER A 767 26.31 20.23 29.87
C SER A 767 27.79 20.43 30.25
N VAL A 768 28.71 19.94 29.40
CA VAL A 768 29.81 20.73 28.79
C VAL A 768 30.30 20.05 27.48
N ASP A 769 30.42 20.84 26.42
CA ASP A 769 31.13 20.58 25.15
C ASP A 769 32.62 20.21 25.33
N ALA A 770 33.12 19.23 24.57
CA ALA A 770 34.51 19.27 24.12
C ALA A 770 34.75 18.40 22.87
N ARG A 771 35.17 19.09 21.80
CA ARG A 771 35.80 18.55 20.60
C ARG A 771 36.97 17.63 20.94
N ASN A 772 37.08 16.48 20.28
CA ASN A 772 38.36 16.07 19.69
C ASN A 772 38.19 14.98 18.62
N SER A 773 38.55 15.36 17.41
CA SER A 773 38.84 14.53 16.26
C SER A 773 40.03 13.62 16.52
N VAL A 774 39.89 12.31 16.29
CA VAL A 774 41.03 11.42 16.03
C VAL A 774 40.75 10.60 14.78
N THR A 775 41.50 10.95 13.75
CA THR A 775 41.69 10.27 12.47
C THR A 775 42.47 8.98 12.69
N THR A 776 41.94 7.84 12.25
CA THR A 776 42.75 6.63 11.99
C THR A 776 42.39 6.07 10.62
N LYS A 777 43.29 6.33 9.65
CA LYS A 777 43.41 5.60 8.39
C LYS A 777 44.07 4.24 8.65
N LEU A 778 43.70 3.24 7.83
CA LEU A 778 44.53 2.19 7.17
C LEU A 778 43.63 0.96 6.85
N PRO A 779 44.00 0.06 5.91
CA PRO A 779 44.27 0.28 4.49
C PRO A 779 43.50 -0.70 3.57
N ILE A 780 43.52 -0.38 2.28
CA ILE A 780 42.98 -1.16 1.16
C ILE A 780 43.87 -2.39 0.90
N GLY A 781 43.27 -3.58 0.84
CA GLY A 781 43.90 -4.83 0.41
C GLY A 781 43.19 -5.41 -0.81
N SER A 782 43.88 -5.40 -1.94
CA SER A 782 43.47 -5.96 -3.23
C SER A 782 43.58 -7.49 -3.26
N VAL A 783 42.55 -8.21 -3.71
CA VAL A 783 42.71 -9.56 -4.28
C VAL A 783 41.76 -9.77 -5.46
N LYS A 784 42.36 -10.31 -6.54
CA LYS A 784 41.87 -10.56 -7.90
C LYS A 784 40.68 -11.52 -7.96
N ALA A 785 39.70 -11.18 -8.80
CA ALA A 785 38.71 -12.12 -9.33
C ALA A 785 39.18 -12.66 -10.70
N TYR A 786 39.40 -13.97 -10.79
CA TYR A 786 39.40 -14.73 -12.04
C TYR A 786 38.07 -15.47 -12.12
N ARG A 787 37.27 -15.18 -13.15
CA ARG A 787 36.58 -16.21 -13.94
C ARG A 787 35.98 -15.58 -15.20
N THR A 788 36.65 -15.91 -16.30
CA THR A 788 36.19 -15.87 -17.68
C THR A 788 34.82 -16.54 -17.82
N VAL A 789 33.87 -15.85 -18.46
CA VAL A 789 32.71 -16.47 -19.09
C VAL A 789 32.73 -16.05 -20.56
N THR A 790 32.88 -17.06 -21.41
CA THR A 790 32.88 -17.04 -22.87
C THR A 790 31.53 -16.54 -23.39
N GLN A 791 31.58 -15.57 -24.30
CA GLN A 791 30.45 -15.21 -25.16
C GLN A 791 30.00 -16.45 -25.95
N VAL A 792 28.71 -16.78 -25.81
CA VAL A 792 27.99 -17.62 -26.78
C VAL A 792 27.09 -16.68 -27.55
N GLU A 793 27.42 -16.51 -28.83
CA GLU A 793 26.56 -15.89 -29.83
C GLU A 793 25.26 -16.70 -29.97
N SER A 794 24.10 -16.03 -29.97
CA SER A 794 22.86 -16.60 -30.50
C SER A 794 22.43 -15.81 -31.73
N PRO A 795 22.10 -16.48 -32.84
CA PRO A 795 21.37 -15.89 -33.94
C PRO A 795 19.87 -16.16 -33.73
N LEU A 796 19.10 -15.14 -33.38
CA LEU A 796 17.70 -14.86 -33.72
C LEU A 796 17.16 -13.72 -32.85
#